data_AF-A0A2W4P4R5-F1
#
_entry.id   AF-A0A2W4P4R5-F1
#
_cell.length_a   1.000
_cell.length_b   1.000
_cell.length_c   1.000
_cell.angle_alpha   90.00
_cell.angle_beta   90.00
_cell.angle_gamma   90.00
#
_symmetry.space_group_name_H-M   'P 1'
#
loop_
_entity.id
_entity.type
_entity.pdbx_description
1 polymer ?
#
loop_
_entity_poly.entity_id
_entity_poly.type
_entity_poly.pdbx_seq_one_letter_code
_entity_poly.pdbx_strand_id
1 'polypeptide(L)'
;MLRRCRFPPARRRPLPASRRARPRKRSARRADAFRGLRAGAGRRRKARGSAPLDPSAWARGAVRARARAAAAPESAPRRATIPLRARSVAKRHPHPVSARSATRRARVPRAAEPPRRGLCRIATRPELGVRSARAQASTFRGARITPSPLVPIRERAPDRVTATGSARTKVSVRNSSSPNCVRTHRLVRTRCFDGRALTSRGVYAWLRDASLRKEQSLGASRSVIVTSIVFLGSTTAFAAEARAAAVEEPEACFAEATPGNGSEIEIGLETSRVSGVAPLSVHFDASDTRAQGVERPFHELSYCWDFGDPESGTYETTGASKNRAKGPLAAHVFEKPGTYLVTLSARDPQGHVATRAVEIQVEDPDAVFAGDATTCFSNGGDFRGCPAGAGQVTTSSLSDLRAHLGTNRRLLLRRGDVFWGALDVNVPGPAMIRALGEGDKPRIEGGGGRVFSMSGPNPQLEDFRLVDVDIAGSGSGTVGLEMLGKATDVLLLRVGSRNTGNAILASKGTIDYLINEGRSGQDLISRFTIQDSDIGNGSGARPLIFVSGRQIAMLGNRYHDAGEHVLRLTWVEDTVVSHNDMGGTIPTKHVVKLHGPGYNQPGIGRGQYTDRVLLSDNVFRGGVDDWTVAITPQNAQSDERIRNTIVERNLFLDGPRVSLPLTVSGEDITIRDNIMVRGQRQKATCLAVGRRGVEPASARVTVTHNTCSAPGADTTLVQLDGAASDVTVFNNLVTGTETGRVASRTPSAEGQNLFVAGDTVTPEAALDRATVTLSQASPAVDAGAAEAASAWDYAGRLRSADGDGSSSAEPDVGALEYQP
;
A
#
# COMPACT_ATOMS: atom_id res chain seq x y z
N MET A 1 49.23 -49.32 16.67
CA MET A 1 48.54 -49.42 17.98
C MET A 1 47.02 -49.45 17.70
N LEU A 2 46.21 -50.42 18.16
CA LEU A 2 45.70 -50.66 19.54
C LEU A 2 44.84 -49.47 20.04
N ARG A 3 43.53 -49.59 20.39
CA ARG A 3 42.50 -50.67 20.31
C ARG A 3 41.12 -50.00 20.04
N ARG A 4 40.23 -50.60 19.21
CA ARG A 4 38.89 -51.21 19.50
C ARG A 4 37.88 -50.32 20.29
N CYS A 5 36.57 -50.29 20.00
CA CYS A 5 35.67 -51.37 19.54
C CYS A 5 34.64 -50.97 18.43
N ARG A 6 34.03 -52.01 17.82
CA ARG A 6 32.76 -52.02 17.02
C ARG A 6 31.67 -52.74 17.88
N PHE A 7 30.36 -52.82 17.61
CA PHE A 7 29.64 -53.28 16.40
C PHE A 7 28.11 -53.00 16.46
N PRO A 8 27.38 -52.99 15.31
CA PRO A 8 25.91 -53.18 15.16
C PRO A 8 25.57 -54.62 14.66
N PRO A 9 24.38 -55.01 14.08
CA PRO A 9 22.97 -54.57 14.20
C PRO A 9 21.87 -55.70 14.34
N ALA A 10 20.68 -55.34 14.85
CA ALA A 10 19.29 -55.73 14.45
C ALA A 10 18.74 -57.19 14.18
N ARG A 11 17.47 -57.43 14.63
CA ARG A 11 16.33 -58.24 14.08
C ARG A 11 15.77 -59.52 14.80
N ARG A 12 14.48 -59.41 15.22
CA ARG A 12 13.30 -60.34 15.08
C ARG A 12 13.02 -61.58 15.99
N ARG A 13 11.81 -61.55 16.61
CA ARG A 13 10.81 -62.64 16.88
C ARG A 13 11.11 -63.72 17.98
N PRO A 14 10.10 -64.48 18.51
CA PRO A 14 8.62 -64.33 18.56
C PRO A 14 7.93 -64.58 19.96
N LEU A 15 6.59 -64.59 19.98
CA LEU A 15 5.61 -64.98 21.05
C LEU A 15 5.30 -66.51 21.06
N PRO A 16 4.40 -67.13 21.91
CA PRO A 16 3.21 -66.65 22.67
C PRO A 16 3.21 -67.06 24.19
N ALA A 17 2.14 -67.29 25.01
CA ALA A 17 0.65 -67.43 24.97
C ALA A 17 0.06 -67.25 26.42
N SER A 18 -1.24 -67.14 26.77
CA SER A 18 -2.54 -66.89 26.06
C SER A 18 -3.54 -66.04 26.94
N ARG A 19 -4.73 -66.39 27.54
CA ARG A 19 -5.65 -67.57 27.56
C ARG A 19 -7.15 -67.27 27.94
N ARG A 20 -7.87 -66.33 27.27
CA ARG A 20 -9.38 -66.18 27.21
C ARG A 20 -10.15 -65.53 28.41
N ALA A 21 -11.36 -64.91 28.29
CA ALA A 21 -12.13 -64.31 27.15
C ALA A 21 -13.49 -63.59 27.52
N ARG A 22 -13.97 -62.66 26.64
CA ARG A 22 -15.40 -62.25 26.33
C ARG A 22 -16.20 -61.34 27.34
N PRO A 23 -17.37 -60.70 26.98
CA PRO A 23 -17.70 -59.92 25.75
C PRO A 23 -18.72 -58.70 25.87
N ARG A 24 -18.76 -57.83 24.82
CA ARG A 24 -19.93 -57.12 24.17
C ARG A 24 -20.88 -56.09 24.89
N LYS A 25 -20.82 -54.84 24.37
CA LYS A 25 -21.88 -53.93 23.80
C LYS A 25 -23.30 -53.73 24.43
N ARG A 26 -23.65 -52.43 24.57
CA ARG A 26 -24.96 -51.73 24.38
C ARG A 26 -26.17 -52.05 25.29
N SER A 27 -26.72 -51.03 25.95
CA SER A 27 -28.04 -50.38 25.65
C SER A 27 -28.42 -49.38 26.77
N ALA A 28 -29.64 -48.82 26.80
CA ALA A 28 -30.06 -47.80 27.77
C ALA A 28 -31.57 -47.85 28.06
N ARG A 29 -31.99 -47.63 29.34
CA ARG A 29 -33.24 -46.92 29.75
C ARG A 29 -33.45 -46.88 31.28
N ARG A 30 -33.83 -45.70 31.76
CA ARG A 30 -34.87 -45.36 32.78
C ARG A 30 -35.05 -46.16 34.11
N ALA A 31 -35.00 -45.37 35.19
CA ALA A 31 -36.09 -45.09 36.15
C ALA A 31 -36.11 -45.74 37.56
N ASP A 32 -36.92 -45.08 38.41
CA ASP A 32 -37.43 -45.38 39.75
C ASP A 32 -36.48 -45.36 40.97
N ALA A 33 -36.94 -45.10 42.20
CA ALA A 33 -37.86 -44.07 42.75
C ALA A 33 -38.03 -44.28 44.28
N PHE A 34 -38.26 -43.22 45.08
CA PHE A 34 -38.78 -43.33 46.46
C PHE A 34 -39.72 -42.17 46.85
N ARG A 35 -40.64 -42.41 47.79
CA ARG A 35 -41.68 -41.47 48.33
C ARG A 35 -41.32 -41.06 49.78
N GLY A 36 -41.87 -40.04 50.45
CA GLY A 36 -42.98 -39.09 50.20
C GLY A 36 -42.95 -37.99 51.31
N LEU A 37 -44.03 -37.38 51.85
CA LEU A 37 -45.47 -37.33 51.54
C LEU A 37 -46.16 -36.23 52.43
N ARG A 38 -47.41 -35.82 52.10
CA ARG A 38 -48.32 -34.84 52.80
C ARG A 38 -47.94 -33.34 52.75
N ALA A 39 -48.86 -32.36 52.86
CA ALA A 39 -50.27 -32.23 52.41
C ALA A 39 -50.77 -30.78 52.62
N GLY A 40 -51.54 -30.20 51.68
CA GLY A 40 -52.19 -28.87 51.81
C GLY A 40 -52.84 -28.41 50.49
N ALA A 41 -53.90 -27.57 50.51
CA ALA A 41 -54.72 -27.27 49.32
C ALA A 41 -55.21 -25.80 49.21
N GLY A 42 -55.31 -25.26 47.99
CA GLY A 42 -55.77 -23.87 47.72
C GLY A 42 -56.29 -23.64 46.29
N ARG A 43 -57.60 -23.44 46.12
CA ARG A 43 -58.40 -23.48 44.87
C ARG A 43 -58.30 -22.26 43.91
N ARG A 44 -58.35 -22.55 42.58
CA ARG A 44 -59.10 -21.84 41.48
C ARG A 44 -58.72 -20.37 41.09
N ARG A 45 -59.27 -19.74 40.01
CA ARG A 45 -59.44 -20.07 38.55
C ARG A 45 -60.15 -18.89 37.78
N LYS A 46 -59.67 -18.47 36.58
CA LYS A 46 -60.31 -17.55 35.57
C LYS A 46 -60.53 -16.06 35.99
N ALA A 47 -60.99 -15.10 35.13
CA ALA A 47 -60.57 -14.63 33.77
C ALA A 47 -61.51 -13.51 33.19
N ARG A 48 -60.97 -12.60 32.33
CA ARG A 48 -61.60 -11.64 31.36
C ARG A 48 -62.23 -10.29 31.83
N GLY A 49 -62.06 -9.26 30.97
CA GLY A 49 -62.86 -8.02 30.85
C GLY A 49 -62.35 -6.78 31.63
N SER A 50 -62.50 -5.51 31.22
CA SER A 50 -62.95 -4.87 29.95
C SER A 50 -62.51 -3.37 29.93
N ALA A 51 -62.53 -2.70 28.77
CA ALA A 51 -62.42 -1.22 28.61
C ALA A 51 -63.81 -0.52 28.80
N PRO A 52 -64.06 0.82 28.61
CA PRO A 52 -63.31 1.87 27.88
C PRO A 52 -63.31 3.31 28.49
N LEU A 53 -62.73 4.30 27.78
CA LEU A 53 -63.32 5.62 27.44
C LEU A 53 -62.40 6.45 26.48
N ASP A 54 -62.89 7.57 25.94
CA ASP A 54 -62.47 8.29 24.69
C ASP A 54 -62.93 9.80 24.80
N PRO A 55 -62.90 10.74 23.80
CA PRO A 55 -62.06 11.00 22.61
C PRO A 55 -61.51 12.47 22.47
N SER A 56 -60.83 12.74 21.34
CA SER A 56 -60.74 14.04 20.60
C SER A 56 -59.69 15.09 21.08
N ALA A 57 -59.17 16.01 20.25
CA ALA A 57 -59.41 16.37 18.84
C ALA A 57 -58.08 16.85 18.15
N TRP A 58 -57.95 17.25 16.88
CA TRP A 58 -58.89 17.45 15.74
C TRP A 58 -58.21 17.15 14.38
N ALA A 59 -58.54 17.82 13.25
CA ALA A 59 -58.09 17.42 11.90
C ALA A 59 -57.94 18.53 10.82
N ARG A 60 -57.28 18.15 9.69
CA ARG A 60 -57.41 18.56 8.24
C ARG A 60 -56.02 18.51 7.54
N GLY A 61 -55.85 18.19 6.25
CA GLY A 61 -56.77 17.78 5.16
C GLY A 61 -56.13 18.05 3.77
N ALA A 62 -56.57 17.53 2.61
CA ALA A 62 -57.55 16.46 2.32
C ALA A 62 -57.55 16.07 0.80
N VAL A 63 -57.85 14.80 0.48
CA VAL A 63 -58.61 14.32 -0.72
C VAL A 63 -58.05 14.56 -2.15
N ARG A 64 -57.66 13.47 -2.86
CA ARG A 64 -58.44 12.83 -3.96
C ARG A 64 -57.86 11.48 -4.39
N ALA A 65 -58.74 10.57 -4.84
CA ALA A 65 -58.40 9.28 -5.45
C ALA A 65 -59.33 9.00 -6.63
N ARG A 66 -58.95 8.08 -7.53
CA ARG A 66 -59.88 7.35 -8.41
C ARG A 66 -59.28 6.02 -8.87
N ALA A 67 -60.10 4.97 -8.79
CA ALA A 67 -59.81 3.64 -9.32
C ALA A 67 -60.84 3.27 -10.40
N ARG A 68 -60.57 2.22 -11.18
CA ARG A 68 -61.57 1.41 -11.90
C ARG A 68 -61.02 0.02 -12.23
N ALA A 69 -61.89 -0.92 -12.57
CA ALA A 69 -61.56 -2.34 -12.69
C ALA A 69 -62.41 -3.06 -13.76
N ALA A 70 -61.92 -4.24 -14.17
CA ALA A 70 -62.62 -5.40 -14.75
C ALA A 70 -63.44 -5.28 -16.06
N ALA A 71 -63.06 -6.07 -17.07
CA ALA A 71 -63.94 -6.91 -17.92
C ALA A 71 -63.10 -7.89 -18.80
N ALA A 72 -63.74 -8.92 -19.38
CA ALA A 72 -63.16 -9.99 -20.21
C ALA A 72 -63.78 -9.95 -21.65
N PRO A 73 -63.78 -10.97 -22.57
CA PRO A 73 -63.38 -12.40 -22.47
C PRO A 73 -62.70 -13.05 -23.73
N GLU A 74 -62.54 -14.39 -23.66
CA GLU A 74 -62.41 -15.40 -24.75
C GLU A 74 -61.22 -15.34 -25.75
N SER A 75 -60.60 -16.46 -26.17
CA SER A 75 -61.17 -17.79 -26.48
C SER A 75 -60.18 -18.96 -26.28
N ALA A 76 -60.66 -20.22 -26.36
CA ALA A 76 -59.82 -21.43 -26.18
C ALA A 76 -60.27 -22.65 -27.02
N PRO A 77 -59.29 -23.43 -27.54
CA PRO A 77 -59.23 -24.89 -27.35
C PRO A 77 -57.78 -25.40 -27.07
N ARG A 78 -57.46 -26.62 -26.59
CA ARG A 78 -58.20 -27.76 -25.99
C ARG A 78 -57.20 -28.69 -25.24
N ARG A 79 -57.72 -29.52 -24.31
CA ARG A 79 -57.35 -30.92 -23.87
C ARG A 79 -55.97 -31.53 -24.24
N ALA A 80 -55.29 -32.35 -23.39
CA ALA A 80 -55.64 -32.95 -22.08
C ALA A 80 -54.44 -33.58 -21.30
N THR A 81 -54.68 -33.97 -20.02
CA THR A 81 -54.00 -35.01 -19.17
C THR A 81 -52.48 -34.91 -18.93
N ILE A 82 -51.89 -34.70 -17.72
CA ILE A 82 -52.16 -35.17 -16.33
C ILE A 82 -51.96 -36.71 -16.16
N PRO A 83 -51.19 -37.24 -15.18
CA PRO A 83 -50.11 -36.68 -14.33
C PRO A 83 -48.85 -37.61 -14.24
N LEU A 84 -47.88 -37.28 -13.36
CA LEU A 84 -47.00 -38.29 -12.73
C LEU A 84 -46.89 -38.06 -11.21
N ARG A 85 -46.78 -39.15 -10.44
CA ARG A 85 -46.61 -39.18 -8.98
C ARG A 85 -45.24 -39.75 -8.58
N ALA A 86 -44.73 -39.30 -7.45
CA ALA A 86 -43.42 -39.67 -6.91
C ALA A 86 -43.27 -41.15 -6.54
N ARG A 87 -42.01 -41.63 -6.53
CA ARG A 87 -41.47 -42.44 -5.42
C ARG A 87 -39.94 -42.44 -5.36
N SER A 88 -39.41 -42.90 -4.23
CA SER A 88 -38.00 -42.87 -3.84
C SER A 88 -37.29 -44.21 -4.06
N VAL A 89 -35.95 -44.21 -4.02
CA VAL A 89 -35.06 -45.11 -3.22
C VAL A 89 -33.58 -44.78 -3.54
N ALA A 90 -32.67 -45.10 -2.60
CA ALA A 90 -31.23 -44.80 -2.71
C ALA A 90 -30.36 -46.06 -2.83
N LYS A 91 -29.14 -45.94 -3.38
CA LYS A 91 -27.90 -46.62 -2.91
C LYS A 91 -26.62 -46.14 -3.62
N ARG A 92 -25.46 -46.67 -3.18
CA ARG A 92 -24.08 -46.24 -3.49
C ARG A 92 -23.34 -47.22 -4.42
N HIS A 93 -22.43 -46.70 -5.27
CA HIS A 93 -21.14 -47.29 -5.72
C HIS A 93 -21.17 -48.69 -6.42
N PRO A 94 -20.07 -49.20 -7.04
CA PRO A 94 -18.68 -48.73 -7.12
C PRO A 94 -18.07 -48.65 -8.55
N HIS A 95 -16.73 -48.51 -8.63
CA HIS A 95 -15.91 -48.63 -9.85
C HIS A 95 -15.90 -50.05 -10.46
N PRO A 96 -15.50 -50.17 -11.74
CA PRO A 96 -14.79 -51.34 -12.29
C PRO A 96 -13.30 -51.06 -12.57
N VAL A 97 -12.51 -52.12 -12.73
CA VAL A 97 -11.07 -52.11 -13.11
C VAL A 97 -10.80 -53.33 -14.04
N SER A 98 -9.76 -53.23 -14.89
CA SER A 98 -9.25 -54.29 -15.82
C SER A 98 -10.08 -54.50 -17.12
N ALA A 99 -9.57 -55.12 -18.19
CA ALA A 99 -8.33 -55.90 -18.35
C ALA A 99 -7.63 -55.73 -19.73
N ARG A 100 -6.50 -56.44 -19.89
CA ARG A 100 -5.52 -56.40 -21.01
C ARG A 100 -5.99 -57.12 -22.29
N SER A 101 -5.37 -56.78 -23.42
CA SER A 101 -4.87 -57.75 -24.42
C SER A 101 -3.54 -57.26 -25.03
N ALA A 102 -2.82 -58.08 -25.81
CA ALA A 102 -1.48 -57.75 -26.33
C ALA A 102 -1.06 -58.59 -27.56
N THR A 103 -0.16 -58.05 -28.40
CA THR A 103 0.57 -58.74 -29.48
C THR A 103 2.09 -58.47 -29.38
N ARG A 104 2.95 -59.24 -30.09
CA ARG A 104 4.35 -59.51 -29.65
C ARG A 104 5.28 -59.99 -30.77
N ARG A 105 6.62 -59.81 -30.58
CA ARG A 105 7.82 -60.30 -31.34
C ARG A 105 8.34 -59.31 -32.41
N ALA A 106 9.63 -59.19 -32.75
CA ALA A 106 10.92 -59.79 -32.30
C ALA A 106 12.04 -58.70 -32.38
N ARG A 107 13.03 -58.53 -31.45
CA ARG A 107 14.23 -59.33 -31.06
C ARG A 107 15.41 -59.31 -32.08
N VAL A 108 16.52 -58.60 -31.81
CA VAL A 108 17.81 -59.04 -31.15
C VAL A 108 18.91 -59.38 -32.20
N PRO A 109 20.25 -59.14 -32.04
CA PRO A 109 21.14 -59.08 -30.84
C PRO A 109 22.13 -57.86 -30.78
N ARG A 110 23.25 -57.81 -30.01
CA ARG A 110 23.57 -58.09 -28.57
C ARG A 110 25.10 -58.27 -28.31
N ALA A 111 25.78 -57.33 -27.62
CA ALA A 111 27.12 -57.46 -26.98
C ALA A 111 27.47 -56.13 -26.25
N ALA A 112 28.36 -55.99 -25.25
CA ALA A 112 28.98 -56.90 -24.25
C ALA A 112 29.32 -56.08 -22.97
N GLU A 113 30.00 -56.64 -21.96
CA GLU A 113 30.00 -56.12 -20.55
C GLU A 113 31.42 -55.72 -20.00
N PRO A 114 31.76 -55.64 -18.68
CA PRO A 114 32.53 -54.51 -18.07
C PRO A 114 33.97 -54.96 -17.62
N PRO A 115 34.63 -54.57 -16.48
CA PRO A 115 34.43 -53.51 -15.44
C PRO A 115 35.73 -52.83 -14.86
N ARG A 116 35.58 -51.93 -13.85
CA ARG A 116 36.31 -51.83 -12.54
C ARG A 116 36.98 -50.49 -12.15
N ARG A 117 36.72 -50.07 -10.89
CA ARG A 117 37.57 -49.31 -9.90
C ARG A 117 38.06 -47.90 -10.32
N GLY A 118 38.21 -46.89 -9.44
CA GLY A 118 37.91 -46.76 -8.01
C GLY A 118 39.12 -46.40 -7.13
N LEU A 119 39.20 -45.15 -6.65
CA LEU A 119 40.19 -44.68 -5.65
C LEU A 119 39.73 -43.37 -4.96
N CYS A 120 40.46 -42.88 -3.96
CA CYS A 120 40.09 -41.74 -3.10
C CYS A 120 41.33 -41.12 -2.43
N ARG A 121 41.48 -39.77 -2.42
CA ARG A 121 42.04 -38.93 -1.32
C ARG A 121 42.32 -37.44 -1.68
N ILE A 122 41.76 -36.54 -0.85
CA ILE A 122 42.45 -35.49 -0.02
C ILE A 122 43.39 -34.42 -0.68
N ALA A 123 42.99 -33.14 -0.48
CA ALA A 123 43.78 -31.93 -0.11
C ALA A 123 44.31 -30.88 -1.12
N THR A 124 44.39 -29.66 -0.55
CA THR A 124 45.28 -28.49 -0.80
C THR A 124 44.99 -27.51 -1.95
N ARG A 125 44.98 -26.20 -1.60
CA ARG A 125 45.24 -25.04 -2.48
C ARG A 125 46.72 -25.04 -2.92
N PRO A 126 47.11 -24.17 -3.87
CA PRO A 126 47.78 -22.94 -3.42
C PRO A 126 47.32 -21.65 -4.14
N GLU A 127 47.86 -20.52 -3.69
CA GLU A 127 47.71 -19.17 -4.26
C GLU A 127 48.86 -18.85 -5.24
N LEU A 128 48.68 -17.84 -6.10
CA LEU A 128 49.72 -17.05 -6.81
C LEU A 128 49.03 -15.92 -7.61
N GLY A 129 49.59 -14.73 -7.84
CA GLY A 129 50.85 -14.19 -7.29
C GLY A 129 51.58 -13.14 -8.14
N VAL A 130 50.96 -11.99 -8.42
CA VAL A 130 51.53 -10.65 -8.73
C VAL A 130 52.78 -10.51 -9.65
N ARG A 131 52.66 -9.73 -10.75
CA ARG A 131 53.62 -8.73 -11.36
C ARG A 131 53.28 -8.53 -12.87
N SER A 132 53.37 -7.40 -13.58
CA SER A 132 53.66 -5.95 -13.39
C SER A 132 54.78 -5.41 -14.32
N ALA A 133 54.42 -4.75 -15.43
CA ALA A 133 55.23 -3.78 -16.21
C ALA A 133 54.25 -2.96 -17.09
N ARG A 134 54.25 -1.63 -17.28
CA ARG A 134 55.19 -0.49 -17.14
C ARG A 134 55.80 0.00 -18.48
N ALA A 135 55.10 0.90 -19.17
CA ALA A 135 55.58 1.87 -20.17
C ALA A 135 54.43 2.85 -20.52
N GLN A 136 54.61 4.12 -20.87
CA GLN A 136 55.70 5.09 -20.63
C GLN A 136 55.11 6.51 -20.81
N ALA A 137 55.69 7.55 -20.19
CA ALA A 137 55.25 8.94 -20.40
C ALA A 137 56.43 9.93 -20.29
N SER A 138 56.49 10.89 -21.20
CA SER A 138 57.48 11.97 -21.26
C SER A 138 57.08 13.00 -22.33
N THR A 139 57.37 14.30 -22.26
CA THR A 139 57.74 15.26 -21.18
C THR A 139 57.76 16.66 -21.84
N PHE A 140 57.43 17.77 -21.15
CA PHE A 140 58.37 18.91 -20.91
C PHE A 140 57.76 20.06 -20.07
N ARG A 141 58.67 20.97 -19.66
CA ARG A 141 58.59 22.18 -18.79
C ARG A 141 57.54 23.23 -19.25
N GLY A 142 57.12 24.25 -18.49
CA GLY A 142 57.47 24.80 -17.15
C GLY A 142 56.53 26.00 -16.85
N ALA A 143 56.54 26.75 -15.73
CA ALA A 143 57.62 27.10 -14.77
C ALA A 143 57.08 27.41 -13.34
N ARG A 144 57.91 27.99 -12.45
CA ARG A 144 57.60 28.30 -11.02
C ARG A 144 57.35 29.81 -10.79
N ILE A 145 56.60 30.19 -9.75
CA ILE A 145 57.03 31.13 -8.66
C ILE A 145 56.34 30.72 -7.32
N THR A 146 57.05 30.88 -6.21
CA THR A 146 56.61 30.87 -4.77
C THR A 146 57.48 31.92 -4.02
N PRO A 147 57.31 32.30 -2.71
CA PRO A 147 56.41 31.79 -1.66
C PRO A 147 55.71 32.88 -0.77
N SER A 148 55.17 32.42 0.37
CA SER A 148 54.67 32.98 1.68
C SER A 148 55.29 34.29 2.26
N PRO A 149 54.94 34.82 3.48
CA PRO A 149 54.05 34.30 4.56
C PRO A 149 53.14 35.32 5.35
N LEU A 150 52.50 34.77 6.41
CA LEU A 150 51.71 35.30 7.55
C LEU A 150 52.11 36.65 8.21
N VAL A 151 51.13 37.37 8.84
CA VAL A 151 51.03 37.77 10.29
C VAL A 151 49.87 38.82 10.51
N PRO A 152 49.20 38.92 11.70
CA PRO A 152 47.88 39.60 11.85
C PRO A 152 47.84 40.80 12.87
N ILE A 153 46.67 41.06 13.51
CA ILE A 153 46.34 42.05 14.60
C ILE A 153 45.80 43.41 14.03
N ARG A 154 44.69 44.06 14.48
CA ARG A 154 44.14 44.31 15.85
C ARG A 154 42.61 44.60 15.91
N GLU A 155 42.04 44.73 17.11
CA GLU A 155 40.60 45.00 17.39
C GLU A 155 40.19 46.49 17.35
N ARG A 156 38.86 46.75 17.26
CA ARG A 156 38.16 47.78 18.09
C ARG A 156 36.62 47.71 18.03
N ALA A 157 36.00 48.09 19.15
CA ALA A 157 34.62 48.54 19.36
C ALA A 157 34.68 49.79 20.28
N PRO A 158 33.58 50.46 20.72
CA PRO A 158 32.15 50.33 20.38
C PRO A 158 31.53 51.66 19.88
N ASP A 159 30.19 51.77 19.77
CA ASP A 159 29.41 52.79 20.54
C ASP A 159 27.87 52.60 20.44
N ARG A 160 27.08 53.47 21.11
CA ARG A 160 25.68 53.27 21.53
C ARG A 160 24.87 54.61 21.51
N VAL A 161 23.52 54.55 21.52
CA VAL A 161 22.53 55.48 22.19
C VAL A 161 21.25 55.84 21.37
N THR A 162 20.08 55.26 21.75
CA THR A 162 18.66 55.77 21.66
C THR A 162 18.07 56.21 20.30
N ALA A 163 16.76 56.34 20.00
CA ALA A 163 15.44 56.28 20.69
C ALA A 163 14.31 56.17 19.60
N THR A 164 12.98 55.98 19.78
CA THR A 164 12.04 55.73 20.91
C THR A 164 10.68 55.20 20.37
N GLY A 165 9.97 54.35 21.14
CA GLY A 165 8.51 54.10 20.99
C GLY A 165 8.08 53.11 19.87
N SER A 166 6.83 52.62 19.83
CA SER A 166 5.76 52.52 20.85
C SER A 166 4.64 51.56 20.38
N ALA A 167 3.82 51.07 21.31
CA ALA A 167 2.50 50.43 21.13
C ALA A 167 2.38 49.14 20.26
N ARG A 168 2.20 47.99 20.95
CA ARG A 168 1.43 46.84 20.41
C ARG A 168 -0.05 47.21 20.34
N THR A 169 -0.78 46.72 19.33
CA THR A 169 -2.26 46.69 19.34
C THR A 169 -2.77 45.29 18.95
N LYS A 170 -3.66 44.72 19.77
CA LYS A 170 -4.29 43.42 19.53
C LYS A 170 -5.33 43.53 18.41
N VAL A 171 -5.40 42.55 17.53
CA VAL A 171 -6.61 42.33 16.71
C VAL A 171 -7.58 41.46 17.51
N SER A 172 -8.77 41.98 17.79
CA SER A 172 -9.88 41.20 18.36
C SER A 172 -10.91 40.92 17.27
N VAL A 173 -11.25 39.65 17.06
CA VAL A 173 -12.32 39.27 16.13
C VAL A 173 -13.66 39.58 16.78
N ARG A 174 -14.48 40.39 16.11
CA ARG A 174 -15.93 40.48 16.36
C ARG A 174 -16.67 40.05 15.11
N ASN A 175 -17.68 39.19 15.28
CA ASN A 175 -18.65 38.91 14.23
C ASN A 175 -19.42 40.18 13.86
N SER A 176 -19.51 40.49 12.57
CA SER A 176 -20.49 41.41 12.01
C SER A 176 -21.00 40.86 10.68
N SER A 177 -22.32 40.75 10.56
CA SER A 177 -22.99 40.02 9.49
C SER A 177 -23.42 40.94 8.34
N SER A 178 -22.74 40.88 7.19
CA SER A 178 -23.32 41.02 5.82
C SER A 178 -22.24 40.87 4.74
N PRO A 179 -22.52 40.20 3.60
CA PRO A 179 -21.57 40.03 2.51
C PRO A 179 -21.56 41.22 1.51
N ASN A 180 -20.64 41.18 0.55
CA ASN A 180 -20.57 41.99 -0.68
C ASN A 180 -19.98 43.42 -0.59
N CYS A 181 -18.73 43.54 -0.14
CA CYS A 181 -17.82 44.64 -0.55
C CYS A 181 -16.36 44.20 -0.48
N VAL A 182 -15.54 44.61 -1.46
CA VAL A 182 -14.07 44.40 -1.47
C VAL A 182 -13.39 45.74 -1.78
N ARG A 183 -12.31 46.05 -1.05
CA ARG A 183 -11.44 47.22 -1.30
C ARG A 183 -10.08 46.77 -1.82
N THR A 184 -9.53 47.50 -2.78
CA THR A 184 -8.12 47.41 -3.19
C THR A 184 -7.50 48.82 -3.20
N HIS A 185 -6.21 48.92 -2.86
CA HIS A 185 -5.55 50.20 -2.55
C HIS A 185 -4.78 50.80 -3.74
N ARG A 186 -5.49 51.45 -4.68
CA ARG A 186 -5.13 52.76 -5.32
C ARG A 186 -6.11 53.13 -6.45
N LEU A 187 -6.31 54.44 -6.64
CA LEU A 187 -6.96 55.09 -7.80
C LEU A 187 -8.46 54.79 -8.07
N VAL A 188 -9.31 55.32 -7.19
CA VAL A 188 -10.58 56.03 -7.49
C VAL A 188 -11.50 55.48 -8.61
N ARG A 189 -12.46 54.61 -8.22
CA ARG A 189 -13.92 54.83 -8.46
C ARG A 189 -14.76 53.71 -7.83
N THR A 190 -15.61 54.06 -6.87
CA THR A 190 -16.61 53.13 -6.30
C THR A 190 -17.85 53.07 -7.19
N ARG A 191 -18.34 51.86 -7.50
CA ARG A 191 -19.71 51.64 -8.01
C ARG A 191 -20.28 50.38 -7.36
N CYS A 192 -21.48 50.51 -6.78
CA CYS A 192 -22.33 49.38 -6.43
C CYS A 192 -23.15 48.97 -7.65
N PHE A 193 -23.60 47.72 -7.71
CA PHE A 193 -24.56 47.24 -8.70
C PHE A 193 -25.85 46.82 -8.00
N ASP A 194 -26.99 47.32 -8.46
CA ASP A 194 -28.31 46.93 -7.94
C ASP A 194 -28.69 45.51 -8.36
N GLY A 195 -29.45 44.84 -7.50
CA GLY A 195 -29.62 43.40 -7.54
C GLY A 195 -30.47 42.85 -8.69
N ARG A 196 -29.83 42.16 -9.63
CA ARG A 196 -30.40 41.00 -10.36
C ARG A 196 -29.36 39.89 -10.45
N ALA A 197 -29.79 38.63 -10.38
CA ALA A 197 -28.89 37.49 -10.23
C ALA A 197 -28.03 37.25 -11.49
N LEU A 198 -26.71 37.20 -11.30
CA LEU A 198 -25.76 36.78 -12.34
C LEU A 198 -25.68 35.25 -12.38
N THR A 199 -25.95 34.68 -13.55
CA THR A 199 -25.73 33.25 -13.82
C THR A 199 -24.32 33.02 -14.38
N SER A 200 -23.81 31.79 -14.26
CA SER A 200 -22.42 31.42 -14.57
C SER A 200 -21.97 31.69 -16.02
N ARG A 201 -22.89 31.92 -16.96
CA ARG A 201 -22.57 32.35 -18.33
C ARG A 201 -22.05 33.78 -18.44
N GLY A 202 -22.31 34.66 -17.47
CA GLY A 202 -21.92 36.07 -17.53
C GLY A 202 -20.41 36.32 -17.42
N VAL A 203 -19.71 35.55 -16.59
CA VAL A 203 -18.28 35.77 -16.28
C VAL A 203 -17.38 35.39 -17.47
N TYR A 204 -17.70 34.29 -18.16
CA TYR A 204 -16.96 33.81 -19.33
C TYR A 204 -17.01 34.77 -20.54
N ALA A 205 -18.06 35.59 -20.65
CA ALA A 205 -18.18 36.57 -21.74
C ALA A 205 -17.19 37.73 -21.58
N TRP A 206 -16.87 38.14 -20.34
CA TRP A 206 -16.01 39.28 -20.06
C TRP A 206 -14.52 38.97 -20.25
N LEU A 207 -14.07 37.80 -19.78
CA LEU A 207 -12.67 37.36 -19.93
C LEU A 207 -12.26 37.18 -21.41
N ARG A 208 -13.22 36.89 -22.31
CA ARG A 208 -12.95 36.69 -23.74
C ARG A 208 -12.69 38.00 -24.50
N ASP A 209 -13.32 39.10 -24.09
CA ASP A 209 -13.18 40.41 -24.76
C ASP A 209 -11.87 41.14 -24.38
N ALA A 210 -11.26 40.78 -23.25
CA ALA A 210 -9.97 41.34 -22.82
C ALA A 210 -8.79 40.84 -23.67
N SER A 211 -8.82 39.59 -24.13
CA SER A 211 -7.72 39.00 -24.92
C SER A 211 -7.70 39.47 -26.38
N LEU A 212 -8.88 39.66 -26.98
CA LEU A 212 -9.03 40.00 -28.40
C LEU A 212 -8.63 41.44 -28.78
N ARG A 213 -8.30 42.29 -27.80
CA ARG A 213 -7.92 43.70 -28.02
C ARG A 213 -6.42 43.94 -28.19
N LYS A 214 -5.61 42.88 -28.38
CA LYS A 214 -4.16 42.99 -28.61
C LYS A 214 -3.64 42.40 -29.93
N GLU A 215 -4.50 41.79 -30.75
CA GLU A 215 -4.15 41.19 -32.06
C GLU A 215 -4.83 41.86 -33.27
N GLN A 216 -5.20 43.15 -33.16
CA GLN A 216 -5.78 43.93 -34.26
C GLN A 216 -5.00 45.21 -34.57
N SER A 217 -3.72 45.05 -34.91
CA SER A 217 -3.01 45.95 -35.83
C SER A 217 -1.96 45.17 -36.62
N LEU A 218 -1.62 45.67 -37.82
CA LEU A 218 -0.70 45.08 -38.81
C LEU A 218 -1.21 43.84 -39.57
N GLY A 219 -1.90 44.10 -40.69
CA GLY A 219 -2.03 43.16 -41.80
C GLY A 219 -1.86 43.88 -43.14
N ALA A 220 -0.77 43.59 -43.88
CA ALA A 220 -0.59 43.93 -45.29
C ALA A 220 0.63 43.15 -45.87
N SER A 221 0.51 42.66 -47.10
CA SER A 221 1.53 41.81 -47.73
C SER A 221 2.64 42.59 -48.45
N ARG A 222 3.88 42.07 -48.43
CA ARG A 222 4.80 42.03 -49.60
C ARG A 222 6.07 41.22 -49.32
N SER A 223 6.54 40.48 -50.33
CA SER A 223 7.76 39.67 -50.27
C SER A 223 8.96 40.45 -50.81
N VAL A 224 10.06 40.58 -50.06
CA VAL A 224 11.36 41.03 -50.57
C VAL A 224 12.51 40.26 -49.90
N ILE A 225 13.24 39.53 -50.76
CA ILE A 225 14.69 39.24 -50.78
C ILE A 225 15.49 39.49 -49.48
N VAL A 226 16.14 38.44 -48.98
CA VAL A 226 17.26 38.54 -48.02
C VAL A 226 18.51 39.05 -48.73
N THR A 227 19.02 40.21 -48.31
CA THR A 227 20.34 40.73 -48.73
C THR A 227 21.14 41.12 -47.50
N SER A 228 22.29 40.47 -47.31
CA SER A 228 23.19 40.78 -46.19
C SER A 228 23.87 42.13 -46.38
N ILE A 229 23.69 43.05 -45.43
CA ILE A 229 24.52 44.26 -45.28
C ILE A 229 25.07 44.27 -43.86
N VAL A 230 26.39 44.17 -43.74
CA VAL A 230 27.12 44.36 -42.49
C VAL A 230 27.46 45.84 -42.35
N PHE A 231 27.06 46.47 -41.25
CA PHE A 231 27.71 47.69 -40.76
C PHE A 231 27.89 47.62 -39.25
N LEU A 232 29.04 48.13 -38.78
CA LEU A 232 29.48 48.03 -37.39
C LEU A 232 28.83 49.12 -36.53
N GLY A 233 28.33 48.74 -35.35
CA GLY A 233 27.77 49.69 -34.38
C GLY A 233 27.52 49.06 -33.01
N SER A 234 28.41 49.36 -32.05
CA SER A 234 28.20 49.29 -30.59
C SER A 234 27.24 48.21 -30.05
N THR A 235 27.77 47.03 -29.71
CA THR A 235 27.03 45.99 -28.98
C THR A 235 26.82 46.36 -27.50
N THR A 236 25.87 47.26 -27.23
CA THR A 236 25.15 47.19 -25.94
C THR A 236 24.28 45.95 -25.98
N ALA A 237 24.78 44.84 -25.44
CA ALA A 237 24.01 43.61 -25.33
C ALA A 237 22.82 43.87 -24.39
N PHE A 238 21.64 44.05 -24.97
CA PHE A 238 20.40 43.71 -24.27
C PHE A 238 20.42 42.19 -24.07
N ALA A 239 21.04 41.76 -22.97
CA ALA A 239 20.79 40.45 -22.42
C ALA A 239 19.28 40.37 -22.20
N ALA A 240 18.59 39.62 -23.04
CA ALA A 240 17.26 39.16 -22.71
C ALA A 240 17.46 38.27 -21.48
N GLU A 241 17.12 38.81 -20.30
CA GLU A 241 17.00 38.03 -19.08
C GLU A 241 15.84 37.05 -19.29
N ALA A 242 16.17 35.94 -19.96
CA ALA A 242 15.54 34.67 -19.71
C ALA A 242 15.73 34.41 -18.22
N ARG A 243 14.75 34.86 -17.43
CA ARG A 243 14.47 34.27 -16.13
C ARG A 243 14.11 32.82 -16.41
N ALA A 244 15.15 31.99 -16.49
CA ALA A 244 15.06 30.68 -15.88
C ALA A 244 14.40 30.92 -14.53
N ALA A 245 13.21 30.36 -14.32
CA ALA A 245 12.71 30.23 -12.97
C ALA A 245 13.82 29.52 -12.21
N ALA A 246 14.35 30.15 -11.16
CA ALA A 246 15.22 29.42 -10.26
C ALA A 246 14.39 28.23 -9.79
N VAL A 247 14.80 27.03 -10.17
CA VAL A 247 14.28 25.83 -9.53
C VAL A 247 14.64 26.02 -8.07
N GLU A 248 13.61 26.18 -7.24
CA GLU A 248 13.79 26.40 -5.82
C GLU A 248 14.49 25.14 -5.29
N GLU A 249 15.76 25.28 -4.88
CA GLU A 249 16.61 24.16 -4.45
C GLU A 249 15.81 23.31 -3.47
N PRO A 250 15.57 22.01 -3.78
CA PRO A 250 14.58 21.22 -3.08
C PRO A 250 14.91 21.19 -1.60
N GLU A 251 13.99 21.74 -0.78
CA GLU A 251 14.18 21.93 0.65
C GLU A 251 14.70 20.63 1.26
N ALA A 252 15.94 20.67 1.73
CA ALA A 252 16.72 19.48 2.02
C ALA A 252 16.06 18.68 3.15
N CYS A 253 15.77 17.40 2.88
CA CYS A 253 15.17 16.46 3.84
C CYS A 253 15.84 16.48 5.23
N PHE A 254 17.12 16.81 5.30
CA PHE A 254 17.90 16.98 6.52
C PHE A 254 18.56 18.36 6.53
N ALA A 255 17.76 19.42 6.70
CA ALA A 255 18.20 20.82 6.62
C ALA A 255 19.31 21.20 7.62
N GLU A 256 19.48 20.44 8.70
CA GLU A 256 20.50 20.63 9.75
C GLU A 256 21.87 20.02 9.39
N ALA A 257 22.02 19.42 8.21
CA ALA A 257 23.22 18.70 7.82
C ALA A 257 24.46 19.60 7.75
N THR A 258 25.34 19.47 8.74
CA THR A 258 26.73 19.92 8.60
C THR A 258 27.39 19.09 7.48
N PRO A 259 28.04 19.69 6.48
CA PRO A 259 28.77 18.95 5.45
C PRO A 259 29.92 18.14 6.07
N GLY A 260 29.67 16.85 6.31
CA GLY A 260 30.59 15.95 6.99
C GLY A 260 31.83 15.69 6.14
N ASN A 261 33.00 16.14 6.61
CA ASN A 261 34.29 15.77 6.03
C ASN A 261 34.64 14.29 6.34
N GLY A 262 33.92 13.36 5.72
CA GLY A 262 34.29 11.93 5.71
C GLY A 262 33.32 10.95 6.39
N SER A 263 32.01 11.03 6.11
CA SER A 263 31.07 9.93 6.37
C SER A 263 30.94 9.05 5.12
N GLU A 264 31.36 7.78 5.20
CA GLU A 264 31.32 6.82 4.08
C GLU A 264 29.90 6.22 3.91
N ILE A 265 28.90 7.08 3.64
CA ILE A 265 27.56 6.66 3.23
C ILE A 265 27.55 6.49 1.70
N GLU A 266 27.74 5.25 1.24
CA GLU A 266 27.63 4.87 -0.17
C GLU A 266 26.14 4.64 -0.51
N ILE A 267 25.48 5.65 -1.09
CA ILE A 267 24.07 5.52 -1.50
C ILE A 267 23.95 4.59 -2.70
N GLY A 268 23.43 3.39 -2.44
CA GLY A 268 22.77 2.56 -3.42
C GLY A 268 21.47 3.24 -3.82
N LEU A 269 21.26 3.43 -5.11
CA LEU A 269 20.02 3.96 -5.69
C LEU A 269 19.80 3.24 -7.01
N GLU A 270 18.85 2.33 -7.01
CA GLU A 270 18.30 1.71 -8.22
C GLU A 270 16.92 2.29 -8.54
N THR A 271 16.65 2.42 -9.83
CA THR A 271 15.35 2.87 -10.36
C THR A 271 14.81 1.81 -11.31
N SER A 272 13.53 1.47 -11.21
CA SER A 272 12.91 0.50 -12.11
C SER A 272 13.01 0.86 -13.59
N ARG A 273 13.01 2.17 -13.88
CA ARG A 273 13.17 2.79 -15.21
C ARG A 273 13.44 4.28 -15.04
N VAL A 274 14.10 4.87 -16.03
CA VAL A 274 14.38 6.33 -16.11
C VAL A 274 13.53 7.06 -17.15
N SER A 275 12.68 6.36 -17.91
CA SER A 275 11.77 7.00 -18.85
C SER A 275 10.47 6.21 -19.12
N GLY A 276 9.50 6.88 -19.75
CA GLY A 276 8.32 6.28 -20.35
C GLY A 276 7.08 7.19 -20.33
N VAL A 277 5.96 6.69 -20.86
CA VAL A 277 4.73 7.49 -21.08
C VAL A 277 3.95 7.78 -19.79
N ALA A 278 3.42 9.01 -19.67
CA ALA A 278 2.54 9.40 -18.55
C ALA A 278 1.16 8.70 -18.60
N PRO A 279 0.53 8.40 -17.45
CA PRO A 279 1.13 8.40 -16.11
C PRO A 279 2.21 7.33 -15.97
N LEU A 280 3.39 7.71 -15.45
CA LEU A 280 4.54 6.83 -15.35
C LEU A 280 4.77 6.44 -13.89
N SER A 281 4.57 5.17 -13.55
CA SER A 281 4.98 4.66 -12.23
C SER A 281 6.45 4.24 -12.25
N VAL A 282 7.22 4.70 -11.26
CA VAL A 282 8.62 4.34 -11.04
C VAL A 282 8.78 3.85 -9.61
N HIS A 283 9.49 2.73 -9.43
CA HIS A 283 9.91 2.20 -8.14
C HIS A 283 11.38 2.53 -7.93
N PHE A 284 11.74 2.81 -6.67
CA PHE A 284 13.08 3.20 -6.25
C PHE A 284 13.52 2.31 -5.07
N ASP A 285 14.74 1.80 -5.14
CA ASP A 285 15.32 0.91 -4.12
C ASP A 285 16.65 1.50 -3.64
N ALA A 286 16.77 1.69 -2.32
CA ALA A 286 17.97 2.17 -1.64
C ALA A 286 18.59 1.11 -0.70
N SER A 287 18.12 -0.14 -0.74
CA SER A 287 18.53 -1.22 0.17
C SER A 287 19.99 -1.68 0.01
N ASP A 288 20.62 -1.37 -1.13
CA ASP A 288 22.05 -1.57 -1.39
C ASP A 288 22.95 -0.46 -0.79
N THR A 289 22.35 0.56 -0.13
CA THR A 289 23.08 1.62 0.58
C THR A 289 23.92 1.05 1.72
N ARG A 290 25.15 1.56 1.86
CA ARG A 290 26.08 1.21 2.93
C ARG A 290 26.45 2.45 3.74
N ALA A 291 26.75 2.26 5.03
CA ALA A 291 27.35 3.29 5.87
C ALA A 291 28.35 2.64 6.83
N GLN A 292 29.48 3.30 7.07
CA GLN A 292 30.50 2.79 7.98
C GLN A 292 29.94 2.67 9.41
N GLY A 293 30.00 1.47 10.00
CA GLY A 293 29.54 1.21 11.37
C GLY A 293 28.04 0.93 11.51
N VAL A 294 27.29 0.86 10.41
CA VAL A 294 25.86 0.49 10.40
C VAL A 294 25.71 -0.94 9.87
N GLU A 295 25.20 -1.86 10.70
CA GLU A 295 25.15 -3.29 10.34
C GLU A 295 23.94 -3.64 9.44
N ARG A 296 22.81 -2.93 9.58
CA ARG A 296 21.59 -3.16 8.78
C ARG A 296 21.06 -1.85 8.21
N PRO A 297 21.71 -1.26 7.18
CA PRO A 297 21.34 0.04 6.62
C PRO A 297 19.86 0.21 6.27
N PHE A 298 19.20 -0.84 5.76
CA PHE A 298 17.76 -0.85 5.48
C PHE A 298 16.89 -0.44 6.69
N HIS A 299 17.29 -0.85 7.91
CA HIS A 299 16.55 -0.60 9.15
C HIS A 299 17.07 0.63 9.92
N GLU A 300 18.39 0.84 9.88
CA GLU A 300 19.13 1.73 10.79
C GLU A 300 19.48 3.09 10.16
N LEU A 301 19.52 3.21 8.83
CA LEU A 301 19.59 4.52 8.17
C LEU A 301 18.19 5.14 8.04
N SER A 302 18.17 6.47 8.02
CA SER A 302 16.97 7.26 7.80
C SER A 302 16.98 7.86 6.39
N TYR A 303 16.04 7.43 5.56
CA TYR A 303 15.93 7.81 4.15
C TYR A 303 14.79 8.80 3.93
N CYS A 304 14.97 9.75 3.01
CA CYS A 304 13.93 10.66 2.55
C CYS A 304 14.10 10.98 1.05
N TRP A 305 12.97 11.08 0.38
CA TRP A 305 12.86 11.25 -1.06
C TRP A 305 12.15 12.56 -1.41
N ASP A 306 12.63 13.24 -2.43
CA ASP A 306 11.92 14.27 -3.18
C ASP A 306 11.82 13.80 -4.64
N PHE A 307 10.62 13.76 -5.23
CA PHE A 307 10.45 13.30 -6.61
C PHE A 307 10.59 14.42 -7.66
N GLY A 308 10.76 15.68 -7.24
CA GLY A 308 10.82 16.85 -8.14
C GLY A 308 9.49 17.17 -8.83
N ASP A 309 8.38 16.59 -8.37
CA ASP A 309 7.01 16.69 -8.91
C ASP A 309 6.07 17.39 -7.90
N PRO A 310 6.26 18.70 -7.62
CA PRO A 310 5.46 19.43 -6.63
C PRO A 310 3.98 19.56 -7.03
N GLU A 311 3.65 19.39 -8.32
CA GLU A 311 2.27 19.42 -8.80
C GLU A 311 1.52 18.07 -8.67
N SER A 312 2.14 17.04 -8.10
CA SER A 312 1.51 15.74 -7.80
C SER A 312 0.43 15.80 -6.70
N GLY A 313 0.41 16.88 -5.91
CA GLY A 313 -0.61 17.14 -4.89
C GLY A 313 -0.45 16.29 -3.64
N THR A 314 -1.56 15.89 -3.03
CA THR A 314 -1.60 15.15 -1.76
C THR A 314 -2.46 13.88 -1.83
N TYR A 315 -2.18 12.91 -0.96
CA TYR A 315 -3.01 11.71 -0.80
C TYR A 315 -4.30 12.05 -0.04
N GLU A 316 -5.48 11.83 -0.64
CA GLU A 316 -6.79 12.14 0.00
C GLU A 316 -7.04 11.40 1.34
N THR A 317 -6.30 10.34 1.59
CA THR A 317 -6.38 9.47 2.78
C THR A 317 -5.60 9.99 3.99
N THR A 318 -4.60 10.85 3.77
CA THR A 318 -3.66 11.28 4.84
C THR A 318 -3.26 12.76 4.78
N GLY A 319 -3.60 13.49 3.72
CA GLY A 319 -3.20 14.88 3.51
C GLY A 319 -1.72 15.09 3.15
N ALA A 320 -0.88 14.06 3.26
CA ALA A 320 0.55 14.13 2.95
C ALA A 320 0.81 14.38 1.46
N SER A 321 1.87 15.13 1.15
CA SER A 321 2.34 15.38 -0.21
C SER A 321 2.76 14.09 -0.91
N LYS A 322 2.38 13.93 -2.18
CA LYS A 322 2.87 12.81 -3.01
C LYS A 322 4.30 13.03 -3.47
N ASN A 323 4.81 14.27 -3.47
CA ASN A 323 6.18 14.58 -3.91
C ASN A 323 7.28 14.11 -2.93
N ARG A 324 6.93 13.67 -1.72
CA ARG A 324 7.90 13.20 -0.72
C ARG A 324 7.56 11.81 -0.20
N ALA A 325 8.60 11.01 0.03
CA ALA A 325 8.49 9.70 0.69
C ALA A 325 9.61 9.51 1.73
N LYS A 326 9.49 8.47 2.55
CA LYS A 326 10.45 8.10 3.60
C LYS A 326 10.68 6.59 3.61
N GLY A 327 11.85 6.15 4.07
CA GLY A 327 12.23 4.73 4.15
C GLY A 327 13.03 4.23 2.94
N PRO A 328 13.64 3.03 3.03
CA PRO A 328 14.62 2.50 2.07
C PRO A 328 14.04 2.10 0.72
N LEU A 329 12.71 2.07 0.58
CA LEU A 329 11.98 1.74 -0.65
C LEU A 329 10.96 2.84 -0.90
N ALA A 330 10.80 3.25 -2.15
CA ALA A 330 9.80 4.23 -2.55
C ALA A 330 9.20 3.89 -3.92
N ALA A 331 8.05 4.49 -4.21
CA ALA A 331 7.49 4.52 -5.55
C ALA A 331 6.72 5.83 -5.75
N HIS A 332 6.70 6.32 -6.98
CA HIS A 332 5.94 7.51 -7.38
C HIS A 332 5.17 7.24 -8.68
N VAL A 333 4.18 8.08 -8.98
CA VAL A 333 3.45 8.09 -10.25
C VAL A 333 3.45 9.52 -10.81
N PHE A 334 4.35 9.76 -11.76
CA PHE A 334 4.40 11.02 -12.50
C PHE A 334 3.21 11.09 -13.46
N GLU A 335 2.19 11.88 -13.12
CA GLU A 335 0.94 11.95 -13.89
C GLU A 335 1.01 12.84 -15.13
N LYS A 336 2.02 13.71 -15.21
CA LYS A 336 2.22 14.70 -16.28
C LYS A 336 3.52 14.38 -17.04
N PRO A 337 3.61 14.74 -18.33
CA PRO A 337 4.89 14.72 -19.04
C PRO A 337 5.82 15.82 -18.53
N GLY A 338 7.12 15.53 -18.53
CA GLY A 338 8.15 16.42 -17.99
C GLY A 338 9.46 15.70 -17.68
N THR A 339 10.46 16.48 -17.27
CA THR A 339 11.74 15.96 -16.76
C THR A 339 11.80 16.23 -15.27
N TYR A 340 11.99 15.18 -14.47
CA TYR A 340 11.90 15.22 -13.02
C TYR A 340 13.23 14.80 -12.39
N LEU A 341 13.77 15.61 -11.47
CA LEU A 341 15.00 15.32 -10.75
C LEU A 341 14.68 14.70 -9.39
N VAL A 342 14.62 13.37 -9.34
CA VAL A 342 14.37 12.64 -8.10
C VAL A 342 15.63 12.65 -7.25
N THR A 343 15.49 13.04 -5.98
CA THR A 343 16.59 13.17 -5.02
C THR A 343 16.34 12.28 -3.82
N LEU A 344 17.33 11.43 -3.50
CA LEU A 344 17.39 10.61 -2.30
C LEU A 344 18.44 11.19 -1.35
N SER A 345 18.05 11.45 -0.10
CA SER A 345 18.99 11.69 1.01
C SER A 345 18.92 10.55 2.03
N ALA A 346 20.07 10.15 2.57
CA ALA A 346 20.20 9.17 3.63
C ALA A 346 21.01 9.76 4.80
N ARG A 347 20.51 9.61 6.03
CA ARG A 347 21.13 10.03 7.29
C ARG A 347 21.51 8.82 8.15
N ASP A 348 22.71 8.81 8.72
CA ASP A 348 23.16 7.77 9.66
C ASP A 348 22.85 8.11 11.13
N PRO A 349 22.95 7.16 12.08
CA PRO A 349 22.72 7.41 13.51
C PRO A 349 23.73 8.38 14.15
N GLN A 350 24.86 8.66 13.49
CA GLN A 350 25.84 9.66 13.92
C GLN A 350 25.48 11.06 13.40
N GLY A 351 24.41 11.17 12.60
CA GLY A 351 23.85 12.41 12.12
C GLY A 351 24.39 12.87 10.76
N HIS A 352 25.34 12.16 10.15
CA HIS A 352 25.88 12.52 8.84
C HIS A 352 24.85 12.26 7.73
N VAL A 353 24.97 12.99 6.62
CA VAL A 353 24.02 12.91 5.50
C VAL A 353 24.78 12.79 4.17
N ALA A 354 24.31 11.89 3.32
CA ALA A 354 24.64 11.85 1.90
C ALA A 354 23.37 12.07 1.06
N THR A 355 23.56 12.52 -0.18
CA THR A 355 22.48 12.77 -1.15
C THR A 355 22.90 12.29 -2.54
N ARG A 356 21.97 11.69 -3.28
CA ARG A 356 22.15 11.22 -4.67
C ARG A 356 20.86 11.48 -5.47
N ALA A 357 21.00 11.95 -6.70
CA ALA A 357 19.86 12.24 -7.58
C ALA A 357 19.87 11.40 -8.86
N VAL A 358 18.70 11.32 -9.51
CA VAL A 358 18.46 10.63 -10.78
C VAL A 358 17.38 11.38 -11.58
N GLU A 359 17.59 11.52 -12.89
CA GLU A 359 16.62 12.14 -13.79
C GLU A 359 15.61 11.10 -14.31
N ILE A 360 14.31 11.44 -14.29
CA ILE A 360 13.22 10.67 -14.89
C ILE A 360 12.58 11.49 -16.02
N GLN A 361 12.49 10.91 -17.21
CA GLN A 361 11.93 11.55 -18.42
C GLN A 361 10.55 10.97 -18.76
N VAL A 362 9.50 11.79 -18.60
CA VAL A 362 8.11 11.36 -18.73
C VAL A 362 7.51 11.88 -20.04
N GLU A 363 7.13 10.96 -20.93
CA GLU A 363 6.66 11.26 -22.28
C GLU A 363 5.17 11.61 -22.33
N ASP A 364 4.80 12.52 -23.24
CA ASP A 364 3.42 12.99 -23.42
C ASP A 364 2.55 11.90 -24.12
N PRO A 365 1.50 11.38 -23.47
CA PRO A 365 0.60 10.40 -24.07
C PRO A 365 -0.20 10.94 -25.27
N ASP A 366 -0.40 12.25 -25.41
CA ASP A 366 -1.03 12.81 -26.62
C ASP A 366 -0.07 12.89 -27.81
N ALA A 367 1.24 12.93 -27.57
CA ALA A 367 2.27 12.77 -28.61
C ALA A 367 2.51 11.30 -28.96
N VAL A 368 2.73 10.44 -27.95
CA VAL A 368 3.07 9.01 -28.13
C VAL A 368 1.92 8.22 -28.75
N PHE A 369 0.68 8.51 -28.36
CA PHE A 369 -0.52 7.86 -28.88
C PHE A 369 -1.29 8.75 -29.88
N ALA A 370 -0.61 9.65 -30.60
CA ALA A 370 -1.23 10.52 -31.60
C ALA A 370 -1.94 9.72 -32.72
N GLY A 371 -3.00 10.29 -33.29
CA GLY A 371 -3.72 9.68 -34.43
C GLY A 371 -4.35 8.31 -34.09
N ASP A 372 -4.21 7.36 -35.01
CA ASP A 372 -4.84 6.03 -34.97
C ASP A 372 -4.30 5.11 -33.86
N ALA A 373 -3.17 5.46 -33.24
CA ALA A 373 -2.71 4.87 -31.99
C ALA A 373 -3.75 5.02 -30.86
N THR A 374 -4.53 6.12 -30.85
CA THR A 374 -5.68 6.29 -29.95
C THR A 374 -6.99 5.78 -30.59
N THR A 375 -7.87 5.17 -29.79
CA THR A 375 -9.27 4.91 -30.15
C THR A 375 -10.21 5.28 -29.00
N CYS A 376 -11.28 5.99 -29.33
CA CYS A 376 -12.32 6.46 -28.42
C CYS A 376 -13.59 5.60 -28.51
N PHE A 377 -14.19 5.26 -27.37
CA PHE A 377 -15.35 4.38 -27.27
C PHE A 377 -16.50 5.07 -26.52
N SER A 378 -17.71 4.97 -27.06
CA SER A 378 -18.94 5.44 -26.41
C SER A 378 -20.13 4.55 -26.75
N ASN A 379 -21.05 4.32 -25.82
CA ASN A 379 -22.29 3.62 -26.09
C ASN A 379 -23.35 4.49 -26.82
N GLY A 380 -23.22 5.82 -26.74
CA GLY A 380 -24.13 6.79 -27.37
C GLY A 380 -23.55 7.52 -28.60
N GLY A 381 -22.28 7.29 -28.94
CA GLY A 381 -21.60 7.93 -30.08
C GLY A 381 -21.15 9.38 -29.84
N ASP A 382 -21.01 9.82 -28.58
CA ASP A 382 -20.61 11.18 -28.21
C ASP A 382 -19.11 11.27 -27.91
N PHE A 383 -18.30 11.44 -28.96
CA PHE A 383 -16.83 11.44 -28.89
C PHE A 383 -16.22 12.83 -28.55
N ARG A 384 -16.92 13.68 -27.78
CA ARG A 384 -16.38 14.97 -27.33
C ARG A 384 -15.14 14.77 -26.45
N GLY A 385 -14.06 15.49 -26.79
CA GLY A 385 -12.75 15.33 -26.16
C GLY A 385 -11.88 14.23 -26.77
N CYS A 386 -12.35 13.51 -27.80
CA CYS A 386 -11.52 12.55 -28.53
C CYS A 386 -10.43 13.27 -29.34
N PRO A 387 -9.15 12.83 -29.28
CA PRO A 387 -8.06 13.46 -30.01
C PRO A 387 -8.25 13.47 -31.54
N ALA A 388 -7.65 14.46 -32.21
CA ALA A 388 -7.70 14.56 -33.66
C ALA A 388 -7.02 13.35 -34.32
N GLY A 389 -7.67 12.76 -35.33
CA GLY A 389 -7.18 11.55 -36.02
C GLY A 389 -7.37 10.23 -35.28
N ALA A 390 -7.86 10.24 -34.04
CA ALA A 390 -8.16 9.01 -33.30
C ALA A 390 -9.37 8.26 -33.87
N GLY A 391 -9.34 6.93 -33.78
CA GLY A 391 -10.48 6.08 -34.13
C GLY A 391 -11.68 6.32 -33.21
N GLN A 392 -12.90 6.17 -33.73
CA GLN A 392 -14.14 6.34 -32.96
C GLN A 392 -15.03 5.11 -33.14
N VAL A 393 -15.44 4.49 -32.02
CA VAL A 393 -16.20 3.23 -31.99
C VAL A 393 -17.43 3.38 -31.10
N THR A 394 -18.62 3.24 -31.70
CA THR A 394 -19.88 3.25 -30.97
C THR A 394 -20.19 1.84 -30.46
N THR A 395 -20.00 1.58 -29.17
CA THR A 395 -20.29 0.29 -28.54
C THR A 395 -20.51 0.39 -27.03
N SER A 396 -21.26 -0.55 -26.47
CA SER A 396 -21.36 -0.83 -25.03
C SER A 396 -20.71 -2.16 -24.62
N SER A 397 -20.06 -2.87 -25.55
CA SER A 397 -19.36 -4.13 -25.31
C SER A 397 -17.89 -3.87 -24.96
N LEU A 398 -17.45 -4.33 -23.79
CA LEU A 398 -16.05 -4.24 -23.38
C LEU A 398 -15.14 -5.13 -24.26
N SER A 399 -15.67 -6.26 -24.74
CA SER A 399 -14.93 -7.19 -25.60
C SER A 399 -14.53 -6.58 -26.95
N ASP A 400 -15.19 -5.52 -27.41
CA ASP A 400 -14.91 -4.87 -28.71
C ASP A 400 -13.56 -4.12 -28.68
N LEU A 401 -13.11 -3.66 -27.50
CA LEU A 401 -11.80 -3.06 -27.30
C LEU A 401 -10.65 -3.99 -27.72
N ARG A 402 -10.87 -5.31 -27.73
CA ARG A 402 -9.88 -6.33 -28.12
C ARG A 402 -9.33 -6.12 -29.54
N ALA A 403 -10.12 -5.54 -30.46
CA ALA A 403 -9.66 -5.23 -31.82
C ALA A 403 -8.70 -4.02 -31.89
N HIS A 404 -8.59 -3.25 -30.80
CA HIS A 404 -7.80 -2.02 -30.70
C HIS A 404 -6.65 -2.11 -29.68
N LEU A 405 -6.67 -3.10 -28.77
CA LEU A 405 -5.55 -3.40 -27.89
C LEU A 405 -4.30 -3.85 -28.68
N GLY A 406 -3.14 -3.36 -28.25
CA GLY A 406 -1.84 -3.70 -28.83
C GLY A 406 -0.73 -2.81 -28.27
N THR A 407 0.47 -3.02 -28.77
CA THR A 407 1.64 -2.15 -28.50
C THR A 407 1.42 -0.76 -29.05
N ASN A 408 1.81 0.26 -28.29
CA ASN A 408 1.59 1.68 -28.56
C ASN A 408 0.12 2.06 -28.81
N ARG A 409 -0.83 1.51 -28.03
CA ARG A 409 -2.26 1.81 -28.17
C ARG A 409 -2.87 2.41 -26.90
N ARG A 410 -3.74 3.41 -27.09
CA ARG A 410 -4.51 4.08 -26.04
C ARG A 410 -6.00 4.00 -26.31
N LEU A 411 -6.76 3.38 -25.41
CA LEU A 411 -8.20 3.20 -25.51
C LEU A 411 -8.90 4.15 -24.52
N LEU A 412 -9.79 5.00 -25.03
CA LEU A 412 -10.42 6.09 -24.27
C LEU A 412 -11.93 5.84 -24.12
N LEU A 413 -12.37 5.45 -22.93
CA LEU A 413 -13.76 5.09 -22.59
C LEU A 413 -14.55 6.32 -22.11
N ARG A 414 -15.64 6.69 -22.79
CA ARG A 414 -16.45 7.88 -22.46
C ARG A 414 -16.95 7.91 -21.00
N ARG A 415 -16.71 9.02 -20.31
CA ARG A 415 -17.23 9.30 -18.97
C ARG A 415 -18.77 9.32 -18.92
N GLY A 416 -19.32 8.71 -17.87
CA GLY A 416 -20.75 8.43 -17.71
C GLY A 416 -21.29 7.26 -18.53
N ASP A 417 -20.53 6.68 -19.47
CA ASP A 417 -20.97 5.51 -20.21
C ASP A 417 -20.78 4.23 -19.40
N VAL A 418 -21.57 3.20 -19.75
CA VAL A 418 -21.51 1.86 -19.17
C VAL A 418 -21.10 0.87 -20.26
N PHE A 419 -20.06 0.08 -19.97
CA PHE A 419 -19.52 -0.98 -20.82
C PHE A 419 -19.72 -2.34 -20.13
N TRP A 420 -20.04 -3.37 -20.89
CA TRP A 420 -20.44 -4.68 -20.38
C TRP A 420 -19.51 -5.80 -20.84
N GLY A 421 -19.26 -6.77 -19.96
CA GLY A 421 -18.57 -8.01 -20.31
C GLY A 421 -17.16 -8.13 -19.73
N ALA A 422 -16.22 -8.60 -20.55
CA ALA A 422 -14.86 -8.95 -20.13
C ALA A 422 -13.82 -8.70 -21.23
N LEU A 423 -12.56 -8.54 -20.84
CA LEU A 423 -11.44 -8.24 -21.74
C LEU A 423 -10.17 -9.00 -21.34
N ASP A 424 -9.57 -9.73 -22.30
CA ASP A 424 -8.23 -10.30 -22.17
C ASP A 424 -7.18 -9.22 -22.47
N VAL A 425 -6.19 -9.05 -21.59
CA VAL A 425 -5.10 -8.07 -21.73
C VAL A 425 -3.74 -8.77 -21.56
N ASN A 426 -3.09 -9.08 -22.68
CA ASN A 426 -1.77 -9.71 -22.74
C ASN A 426 -1.01 -9.17 -23.96
N VAL A 427 -0.59 -7.91 -23.88
CA VAL A 427 0.13 -7.18 -24.94
C VAL A 427 1.38 -6.52 -24.34
N PRO A 428 2.50 -6.45 -25.07
CA PRO A 428 3.64 -5.65 -24.65
C PRO A 428 3.34 -4.17 -24.92
N GLY A 429 3.59 -3.33 -23.93
CA GLY A 429 3.30 -1.89 -23.95
C GLY A 429 4.31 -1.05 -24.74
N PRO A 430 4.19 0.29 -24.69
CA PRO A 430 3.26 1.04 -23.85
C PRO A 430 1.80 0.84 -24.28
N ALA A 431 0.92 0.61 -23.32
CA ALA A 431 -0.51 0.44 -23.56
C ALA A 431 -1.37 1.07 -22.44
N MET A 432 -2.53 1.62 -22.80
CA MET A 432 -3.41 2.34 -21.87
C MET A 432 -4.90 2.08 -22.14
N ILE A 433 -5.68 1.89 -21.06
CA ILE A 433 -7.13 2.11 -21.05
C ILE A 433 -7.41 3.24 -20.05
N ARG A 434 -8.08 4.32 -20.50
CA ARG A 434 -8.37 5.51 -19.69
C ARG A 434 -9.78 6.05 -19.95
N ALA A 435 -10.31 6.85 -19.02
CA ALA A 435 -11.52 7.65 -19.24
C ALA A 435 -11.36 8.75 -20.34
N LEU A 436 -12.46 9.09 -21.01
CA LEU A 436 -12.57 10.13 -22.03
C LEU A 436 -13.54 11.24 -21.60
N GLY A 437 -13.10 12.50 -21.73
CA GLY A 437 -13.93 13.68 -21.47
C GLY A 437 -14.11 13.98 -19.98
N GLU A 438 -15.28 14.50 -19.62
CA GLU A 438 -15.63 15.04 -18.29
C GLU A 438 -16.80 14.29 -17.60
N GLY A 439 -16.82 14.31 -16.27
CA GLY A 439 -17.90 13.74 -15.43
C GLY A 439 -17.55 12.43 -14.72
N ASP A 440 -18.57 11.62 -14.42
CA ASP A 440 -18.41 10.33 -13.74
C ASP A 440 -17.50 9.38 -14.55
N LYS A 441 -16.73 8.53 -13.87
CA LYS A 441 -15.87 7.55 -14.54
C LYS A 441 -16.70 6.60 -15.43
N PRO A 442 -16.17 6.11 -16.56
CA PRO A 442 -16.78 4.98 -17.29
C PRO A 442 -16.92 3.78 -16.35
N ARG A 443 -18.12 3.18 -16.30
CA ARG A 443 -18.37 2.00 -15.48
C ARG A 443 -18.33 0.73 -16.32
N ILE A 444 -17.64 -0.29 -15.80
CA ILE A 444 -17.46 -1.59 -16.45
C ILE A 444 -18.21 -2.65 -15.64
N GLU A 445 -19.30 -3.18 -16.20
CA GLU A 445 -20.19 -4.14 -15.53
C GLU A 445 -19.90 -5.58 -15.97
N GLY A 446 -19.46 -6.39 -14.99
CA GLY A 446 -19.01 -7.77 -15.19
C GLY A 446 -20.13 -8.80 -15.13
N GLY A 447 -20.29 -9.61 -16.18
CA GLY A 447 -21.28 -10.70 -16.27
C GLY A 447 -20.97 -11.96 -15.44
N GLY A 448 -20.29 -11.81 -14.31
CA GLY A 448 -19.66 -12.90 -13.56
C GLY A 448 -18.37 -13.42 -14.23
N GLY A 449 -17.51 -14.13 -13.48
CA GLY A 449 -16.18 -14.49 -13.95
C GLY A 449 -15.20 -13.31 -13.89
N ARG A 450 -14.22 -13.25 -14.79
CA ARG A 450 -13.19 -12.21 -14.83
C ARG A 450 -13.67 -11.02 -15.66
N VAL A 451 -13.53 -9.79 -15.16
CA VAL A 451 -13.76 -8.58 -15.97
C VAL A 451 -12.49 -8.27 -16.78
N PHE A 452 -11.35 -8.11 -16.10
CA PHE A 452 -10.04 -8.07 -16.74
C PHE A 452 -9.28 -9.38 -16.51
N SER A 453 -8.94 -10.04 -17.61
CA SER A 453 -8.18 -11.29 -17.69
C SER A 453 -6.76 -10.94 -18.15
N MET A 454 -5.86 -10.71 -17.21
CA MET A 454 -4.57 -10.06 -17.44
C MET A 454 -3.41 -11.03 -17.41
N SER A 455 -2.48 -10.88 -18.37
CA SER A 455 -1.41 -11.84 -18.69
C SER A 455 -1.92 -13.23 -19.09
N GLY A 456 -1.24 -13.85 -20.05
CA GLY A 456 -1.62 -15.14 -20.61
C GLY A 456 -0.93 -16.35 -19.96
N PRO A 457 -1.36 -17.57 -20.29
CA PRO A 457 -0.54 -18.77 -20.10
C PRO A 457 0.79 -18.70 -20.88
N ASN A 458 0.84 -17.83 -21.90
CA ASN A 458 2.06 -17.31 -22.54
C ASN A 458 2.15 -15.81 -22.17
N PRO A 459 2.93 -15.42 -21.15
CA PRO A 459 2.88 -14.07 -20.60
C PRO A 459 3.61 -13.07 -21.52
N GLN A 460 2.95 -11.96 -21.84
CA GLN A 460 3.47 -10.87 -22.67
C GLN A 460 3.05 -9.48 -22.15
N LEU A 461 2.45 -9.40 -20.96
CA LEU A 461 1.93 -8.16 -20.40
C LEU A 461 3.06 -7.31 -19.81
N GLU A 462 3.31 -6.16 -20.42
CA GLU A 462 4.34 -5.20 -20.02
C GLU A 462 3.84 -3.76 -20.25
N ASP A 463 4.25 -2.82 -19.40
CA ASP A 463 3.93 -1.37 -19.45
C ASP A 463 2.46 -1.02 -19.77
N PHE A 464 1.54 -1.51 -18.92
CA PHE A 464 0.09 -1.35 -19.08
C PHE A 464 -0.54 -0.47 -18.00
N ARG A 465 -1.40 0.48 -18.41
CA ARG A 465 -2.07 1.45 -17.53
C ARG A 465 -3.59 1.30 -17.60
N LEU A 466 -4.25 1.13 -16.45
CA LEU A 466 -5.71 1.25 -16.29
C LEU A 466 -6.01 2.47 -15.41
N VAL A 467 -6.66 3.48 -15.98
CA VAL A 467 -6.72 4.83 -15.38
C VAL A 467 -8.14 5.39 -15.40
N ASP A 468 -8.58 5.99 -14.30
CA ASP A 468 -9.86 6.72 -14.20
C ASP A 468 -11.14 5.88 -14.49
N VAL A 469 -11.15 4.55 -14.26
CA VAL A 469 -12.34 3.67 -14.50
C VAL A 469 -12.94 3.09 -13.21
N ASP A 470 -14.22 2.70 -13.23
CA ASP A 470 -14.85 1.94 -12.13
C ASP A 470 -15.34 0.55 -12.59
N ILE A 471 -15.00 -0.50 -11.85
CA ILE A 471 -15.43 -1.89 -12.08
C ILE A 471 -16.59 -2.23 -11.13
N ALA A 472 -17.68 -2.73 -11.68
CA ALA A 472 -18.82 -3.23 -10.91
C ALA A 472 -19.06 -4.72 -11.22
N GLY A 473 -18.85 -5.56 -10.20
CA GLY A 473 -19.07 -7.00 -10.31
C GLY A 473 -20.52 -7.43 -10.06
N SER A 474 -20.82 -8.70 -10.38
CA SER A 474 -22.12 -9.34 -10.13
C SER A 474 -22.12 -10.20 -8.85
N GLY A 475 -21.26 -9.89 -7.87
CA GLY A 475 -21.10 -10.63 -6.63
C GLY A 475 -19.92 -11.62 -6.63
N SER A 476 -19.96 -12.58 -5.70
CA SER A 476 -18.83 -13.44 -5.28
C SER A 476 -18.20 -14.32 -6.36
N GLY A 477 -18.91 -14.55 -7.47
CA GLY A 477 -18.40 -15.23 -8.66
C GLY A 477 -17.54 -14.33 -9.58
N THR A 478 -17.41 -13.04 -9.26
CA THR A 478 -16.67 -12.07 -10.09
C THR A 478 -15.25 -11.86 -9.57
N VAL A 479 -14.29 -11.76 -10.49
CA VAL A 479 -12.96 -11.20 -10.25
C VAL A 479 -12.84 -9.92 -11.08
N GLY A 480 -12.56 -8.78 -10.46
CA GLY A 480 -12.41 -7.50 -11.17
C GLY A 480 -11.21 -7.54 -12.11
N LEU A 481 -10.05 -7.91 -11.58
CA LEU A 481 -8.80 -8.05 -12.30
C LEU A 481 -8.08 -9.31 -11.82
N GLU A 482 -7.84 -10.26 -12.73
CA GLU A 482 -7.03 -11.46 -12.45
C GLU A 482 -5.75 -11.45 -13.28
N MET A 483 -4.58 -11.42 -12.62
CA MET A 483 -3.29 -11.64 -13.28
C MET A 483 -2.96 -13.13 -13.24
N LEU A 484 -2.96 -13.78 -14.40
CA LEU A 484 -2.82 -15.24 -14.50
C LEU A 484 -1.36 -15.70 -14.49
N GLY A 485 -0.50 -14.95 -15.19
CA GLY A 485 0.92 -15.24 -15.36
C GLY A 485 1.79 -14.02 -15.09
N LYS A 486 3.09 -14.11 -15.42
CA LYS A 486 4.05 -12.99 -15.29
C LYS A 486 3.49 -11.71 -15.93
N ALA A 487 3.64 -10.58 -15.24
CA ALA A 487 3.33 -9.24 -15.74
C ALA A 487 4.36 -8.24 -15.21
N THR A 488 4.64 -7.19 -15.99
CA THR A 488 5.64 -6.17 -15.64
C THR A 488 5.08 -4.75 -15.86
N ASP A 489 5.44 -3.78 -15.01
CA ASP A 489 5.08 -2.36 -15.17
C ASP A 489 3.57 -2.12 -15.36
N VAL A 490 2.77 -2.61 -14.42
CA VAL A 490 1.31 -2.46 -14.47
C VAL A 490 0.85 -1.40 -13.45
N LEU A 491 0.17 -0.36 -13.93
CA LEU A 491 -0.36 0.74 -13.12
C LEU A 491 -1.89 0.74 -13.11
N LEU A 492 -2.47 0.70 -11.91
CA LEU A 492 -3.88 1.01 -11.64
C LEU A 492 -3.94 2.38 -10.94
N LEU A 493 -4.53 3.37 -11.60
CA LEU A 493 -4.58 4.75 -11.09
C LEU A 493 -6.03 5.24 -11.03
N ARG A 494 -6.51 5.58 -9.84
CA ARG A 494 -7.92 5.95 -9.56
C ARG A 494 -8.93 4.92 -10.07
N VAL A 495 -8.62 3.64 -9.93
CA VAL A 495 -9.53 2.54 -10.29
C VAL A 495 -10.53 2.31 -9.16
N GLY A 496 -11.82 2.26 -9.48
CA GLY A 496 -12.85 1.79 -8.55
C GLY A 496 -13.10 0.29 -8.71
N SER A 497 -13.45 -0.42 -7.63
CA SER A 497 -13.98 -1.79 -7.72
C SER A 497 -15.01 -2.08 -6.64
N ARG A 498 -16.21 -2.52 -7.01
CA ARG A 498 -17.34 -2.81 -6.10
C ARG A 498 -18.09 -4.09 -6.47
N ASN A 499 -18.65 -4.79 -5.47
CA ASN A 499 -19.44 -6.03 -5.63
C ASN A 499 -18.68 -7.18 -6.35
N THR A 500 -17.37 -7.26 -6.14
CA THR A 500 -16.50 -8.32 -6.66
C THR A 500 -16.20 -9.37 -5.59
N GLY A 501 -16.02 -10.64 -5.98
CA GLY A 501 -15.50 -11.67 -5.07
C GLY A 501 -14.02 -11.48 -4.76
N ASN A 502 -13.22 -11.16 -5.77
CA ASN A 502 -11.89 -10.55 -5.60
C ASN A 502 -11.87 -9.30 -6.48
N ALA A 503 -11.46 -8.14 -5.96
CA ALA A 503 -11.22 -6.98 -6.80
C ALA A 503 -9.96 -7.21 -7.65
N ILE A 504 -8.87 -7.65 -7.00
CA ILE A 504 -7.58 -7.95 -7.63
C ILE A 504 -7.09 -9.33 -7.15
N LEU A 505 -6.67 -10.18 -8.08
CA LEU A 505 -6.16 -11.52 -7.82
C LEU A 505 -4.91 -11.82 -8.68
N ALA A 506 -3.75 -11.93 -8.05
CA ALA A 506 -2.47 -12.20 -8.69
C ALA A 506 -1.64 -13.16 -7.80
N SER A 507 -2.09 -14.41 -7.66
CA SER A 507 -1.55 -15.32 -6.63
C SER A 507 -0.41 -16.21 -7.11
N LYS A 508 0.59 -16.45 -6.25
CA LYS A 508 1.63 -17.48 -6.43
C LYS A 508 1.05 -18.84 -6.87
N GLY A 509 -0.10 -19.23 -6.31
CA GLY A 509 -0.75 -20.50 -6.62
C GLY A 509 -1.20 -20.62 -8.07
N THR A 510 -1.53 -19.50 -8.73
CA THR A 510 -1.83 -19.45 -10.17
C THR A 510 -0.56 -19.71 -10.99
N ILE A 511 0.58 -19.12 -10.57
CA ILE A 511 1.88 -19.31 -11.25
C ILE A 511 2.38 -20.75 -11.07
N ASP A 512 2.31 -21.32 -9.86
CA ASP A 512 2.63 -22.74 -9.63
C ASP A 512 1.73 -23.65 -10.49
N TYR A 513 0.44 -23.35 -10.63
CA TYR A 513 -0.47 -24.12 -11.46
C TYR A 513 -0.04 -24.13 -12.93
N LEU A 514 0.24 -22.96 -13.52
CA LEU A 514 0.68 -22.85 -14.91
C LEU A 514 2.03 -23.54 -15.16
N ILE A 515 2.97 -23.46 -14.21
CA ILE A 515 4.25 -24.17 -14.30
C ILE A 515 4.05 -25.70 -14.25
N ASN A 516 3.11 -26.19 -13.44
CA ASN A 516 2.75 -27.62 -13.40
C ASN A 516 1.98 -28.09 -14.66
N GLU A 517 1.30 -27.20 -15.40
CA GLU A 517 0.81 -27.48 -16.76
C GLU A 517 1.94 -27.53 -17.82
N GLY A 518 3.17 -27.14 -17.46
CA GLY A 518 4.29 -27.03 -18.39
C GLY A 518 4.35 -25.71 -19.17
N ARG A 519 3.72 -24.63 -18.68
CA ARG A 519 3.85 -23.29 -19.27
C ARG A 519 5.22 -22.71 -18.95
N SER A 520 5.98 -22.33 -19.99
CA SER A 520 7.25 -21.62 -19.87
C SER A 520 7.05 -20.11 -19.71
N GLY A 521 8.10 -19.39 -19.30
CA GLY A 521 8.08 -17.93 -19.13
C GLY A 521 7.33 -17.41 -17.91
N GLN A 522 6.79 -18.30 -17.09
CA GLN A 522 6.02 -17.97 -15.89
C GLN A 522 6.93 -17.61 -14.71
N ASP A 523 6.58 -16.52 -14.02
CA ASP A 523 7.20 -15.96 -12.81
C ASP A 523 6.14 -15.12 -12.09
N LEU A 524 6.47 -14.54 -10.94
CA LEU A 524 5.65 -13.54 -10.27
C LEU A 524 5.40 -12.30 -11.16
N ILE A 525 4.37 -11.53 -10.81
CA ILE A 525 4.25 -10.16 -11.31
C ILE A 525 5.32 -9.27 -10.68
N SER A 526 5.73 -8.23 -11.39
CA SER A 526 6.71 -7.26 -10.90
C SER A 526 6.36 -5.83 -11.31
N ARG A 527 6.74 -4.83 -10.50
CA ARG A 527 6.49 -3.41 -10.79
C ARG A 527 5.00 -3.13 -10.98
N PHE A 528 4.23 -3.45 -9.94
CA PHE A 528 2.78 -3.33 -9.94
C PHE A 528 2.35 -2.26 -8.92
N THR A 529 1.73 -1.19 -9.42
CA THR A 529 1.34 -0.03 -8.64
C THR A 529 -0.18 0.13 -8.63
N ILE A 530 -0.74 0.32 -7.44
CA ILE A 530 -2.12 0.75 -7.23
C ILE A 530 -2.07 2.09 -6.51
N GLN A 531 -2.59 3.15 -7.13
CA GLN A 531 -2.62 4.49 -6.54
C GLN A 531 -4.02 5.15 -6.60
N ASP A 532 -4.35 5.93 -5.56
CA ASP A 532 -5.57 6.76 -5.45
C ASP A 532 -6.88 5.99 -5.73
N SER A 533 -6.89 4.67 -5.54
CA SER A 533 -7.96 3.76 -5.95
C SER A 533 -8.93 3.44 -4.82
N ASP A 534 -10.20 3.22 -5.15
CA ASP A 534 -11.29 2.97 -4.20
C ASP A 534 -11.89 1.58 -4.45
N ILE A 535 -11.45 0.62 -3.65
CA ILE A 535 -11.75 -0.79 -3.83
C ILE A 535 -12.47 -1.29 -2.58
N GLY A 536 -13.67 -1.84 -2.74
CA GLY A 536 -14.41 -2.35 -1.59
C GLY A 536 -15.76 -2.98 -1.88
N ASN A 537 -16.58 -3.14 -0.83
CA ASN A 537 -17.88 -3.82 -0.90
C ASN A 537 -17.75 -5.20 -1.59
N GLY A 538 -16.83 -6.01 -1.06
CA GLY A 538 -16.49 -7.34 -1.55
C GLY A 538 -17.54 -8.40 -1.21
N SER A 539 -17.67 -9.42 -2.05
CA SER A 539 -18.81 -10.34 -2.03
C SER A 539 -18.38 -11.80 -1.75
N GLY A 540 -18.95 -12.40 -0.70
CA GLY A 540 -18.66 -13.78 -0.30
C GLY A 540 -17.28 -13.98 0.34
N ALA A 541 -16.98 -15.19 0.83
CA ALA A 541 -15.79 -15.46 1.63
C ALA A 541 -14.48 -15.53 0.79
N ARG A 542 -13.96 -14.36 0.39
CA ARG A 542 -12.76 -14.19 -0.45
C ARG A 542 -11.99 -12.90 -0.09
N PRO A 543 -10.65 -12.85 -0.25
CA PRO A 543 -9.90 -11.62 -0.04
C PRO A 543 -10.25 -10.57 -1.09
N LEU A 544 -10.34 -9.31 -0.68
CA LEU A 544 -10.62 -8.21 -1.61
C LEU A 544 -9.46 -8.01 -2.59
N ILE A 545 -8.22 -8.00 -2.10
CA ILE A 545 -6.99 -8.01 -2.90
C ILE A 545 -6.10 -9.19 -2.45
N PHE A 546 -5.63 -10.02 -3.39
CA PHE A 546 -4.76 -11.16 -3.11
C PHE A 546 -3.59 -11.22 -4.10
N VAL A 547 -2.37 -10.89 -3.65
CA VAL A 547 -1.20 -10.64 -4.52
C VAL A 547 0.06 -11.39 -4.07
N SER A 548 0.87 -11.80 -5.04
CA SER A 548 2.25 -12.28 -4.94
C SER A 548 3.08 -11.57 -6.00
N GLY A 549 4.19 -10.92 -5.62
CA GLY A 549 4.93 -10.09 -6.59
C GLY A 549 6.14 -9.36 -6.03
N ARG A 550 6.96 -8.83 -6.94
CA ARG A 550 8.16 -8.03 -6.65
C ARG A 550 7.90 -6.55 -6.94
N GLN A 551 8.52 -5.62 -6.22
CA GLN A 551 8.39 -4.19 -6.52
C GLN A 551 6.91 -3.77 -6.59
N ILE A 552 6.18 -3.99 -5.50
CA ILE A 552 4.74 -3.73 -5.42
C ILE A 552 4.51 -2.43 -4.65
N ALA A 553 3.72 -1.51 -5.23
CA ALA A 553 3.37 -0.25 -4.59
C ALA A 553 1.86 -0.13 -4.39
N MET A 554 1.42 0.18 -3.17
CA MET A 554 0.04 0.52 -2.84
C MET A 554 0.03 1.86 -2.13
N LEU A 555 -0.33 2.93 -2.87
CA LEU A 555 -0.16 4.32 -2.45
C LEU A 555 -1.52 5.05 -2.36
N GLY A 556 -1.88 5.58 -1.20
CA GLY A 556 -3.02 6.50 -1.07
C GLY A 556 -4.42 5.92 -1.30
N ASN A 557 -4.58 4.59 -1.25
CA ASN A 557 -5.84 3.93 -1.64
C ASN A 557 -6.84 3.81 -0.47
N ARG A 558 -8.12 3.65 -0.81
CA ARG A 558 -9.18 3.25 0.14
C ARG A 558 -9.58 1.80 -0.11
N TYR A 559 -9.40 0.93 0.88
CA TYR A 559 -9.66 -0.52 0.79
C TYR A 559 -10.65 -0.97 1.88
N HIS A 560 -11.93 -1.16 1.55
CA HIS A 560 -12.99 -1.33 2.56
C HIS A 560 -13.94 -2.51 2.32
N ASP A 561 -14.57 -3.02 3.40
CA ASP A 561 -15.64 -4.03 3.36
C ASP A 561 -15.29 -5.30 2.55
N ALA A 562 -14.25 -6.01 2.99
CA ALA A 562 -13.82 -7.27 2.42
C ALA A 562 -14.58 -8.49 2.98
N GLY A 563 -14.92 -9.43 2.10
CA GLY A 563 -15.55 -10.69 2.47
C GLY A 563 -14.62 -11.73 3.12
N GLU A 564 -13.31 -11.48 3.15
CA GLU A 564 -12.33 -12.22 3.96
C GLU A 564 -11.27 -11.27 4.54
N HIS A 565 -10.11 -11.16 3.89
CA HIS A 565 -9.06 -10.18 4.19
C HIS A 565 -9.20 -8.98 3.26
N VAL A 566 -8.84 -7.78 3.71
CA VAL A 566 -8.76 -6.60 2.83
C VAL A 566 -7.56 -6.76 1.89
N LEU A 567 -6.34 -6.80 2.45
CA LEU A 567 -5.13 -7.21 1.74
C LEU A 567 -4.69 -8.60 2.19
N ARG A 568 -4.44 -9.49 1.23
CA ARG A 568 -3.67 -10.71 1.42
C ARG A 568 -2.42 -10.67 0.54
N LEU A 569 -1.26 -10.59 1.17
CA LEU A 569 0.05 -10.55 0.51
C LEU A 569 0.78 -11.86 0.79
N THR A 570 1.14 -12.58 -0.28
CA THR A 570 1.75 -13.91 -0.25
C THR A 570 3.04 -13.88 -1.03
N TRP A 571 4.20 -14.04 -0.39
CA TRP A 571 5.50 -13.93 -1.08
C TRP A 571 5.60 -12.61 -1.87
N VAL A 572 5.90 -11.55 -1.13
CA VAL A 572 6.18 -10.24 -1.71
C VAL A 572 7.62 -9.85 -1.44
N GLU A 573 8.23 -9.19 -2.41
CA GLU A 573 9.59 -8.69 -2.38
C GLU A 573 9.54 -7.19 -2.74
N ASP A 574 10.38 -6.36 -2.11
CA ASP A 574 10.60 -4.94 -2.45
C ASP A 574 9.30 -4.11 -2.46
N THR A 575 8.50 -4.27 -1.42
CA THR A 575 7.08 -3.87 -1.43
C THR A 575 6.79 -2.70 -0.50
N VAL A 576 6.16 -1.66 -1.04
CA VAL A 576 5.76 -0.43 -0.35
C VAL A 576 4.23 -0.37 -0.25
N VAL A 577 3.71 -0.34 0.97
CA VAL A 577 2.28 -0.16 1.25
C VAL A 577 2.15 1.08 2.12
N SER A 578 1.80 2.21 1.50
CA SER A 578 1.87 3.52 2.15
C SER A 578 0.67 4.43 1.93
N HIS A 579 0.34 5.24 2.95
CA HIS A 579 -0.77 6.21 2.94
C HIS A 579 -2.16 5.62 2.65
N ASN A 580 -2.40 4.32 2.80
CA ASN A 580 -3.72 3.74 2.52
C ASN A 580 -4.65 3.81 3.75
N ASP A 581 -5.96 3.93 3.51
CA ASP A 581 -7.01 3.72 4.52
C ASP A 581 -7.67 2.35 4.28
N MET A 582 -7.60 1.45 5.25
CA MET A 582 -8.04 0.06 5.11
C MET A 582 -8.93 -0.40 6.25
N GLY A 583 -10.04 -1.08 5.97
CA GLY A 583 -10.96 -1.54 7.03
C GLY A 583 -12.08 -2.47 6.59
N GLY A 584 -12.95 -2.84 7.55
CA GLY A 584 -14.15 -3.64 7.28
C GLY A 584 -13.82 -5.07 6.86
N THR A 585 -13.45 -5.92 7.81
CA THR A 585 -13.26 -7.37 7.57
C THR A 585 -14.38 -8.19 8.20
N ILE A 586 -14.50 -9.46 7.82
CA ILE A 586 -15.34 -10.43 8.55
C ILE A 586 -14.60 -11.02 9.77
N PRO A 587 -15.31 -11.62 10.75
CA PRO A 587 -14.66 -12.20 11.93
C PRO A 587 -13.60 -13.25 11.62
N THR A 588 -12.60 -13.38 12.50
CA THR A 588 -11.43 -14.28 12.38
C THR A 588 -10.48 -13.99 11.21
N LYS A 589 -10.63 -12.84 10.55
CA LYS A 589 -9.74 -12.36 9.48
C LYS A 589 -8.91 -11.17 9.97
N HIS A 590 -8.25 -10.50 9.04
CA HIS A 590 -7.28 -9.42 9.27
C HIS A 590 -7.41 -8.41 8.12
N VAL A 591 -7.18 -7.13 8.41
CA VAL A 591 -7.14 -6.06 7.40
C VAL A 591 -5.93 -6.30 6.49
N VAL A 592 -4.73 -6.46 7.05
CA VAL A 592 -3.56 -6.92 6.28
C VAL A 592 -3.12 -8.30 6.74
N LYS A 593 -3.11 -9.25 5.81
CA LYS A 593 -2.50 -10.58 5.99
C LYS A 593 -1.30 -10.74 5.07
N LEU A 594 -0.12 -10.40 5.57
CA LEU A 594 1.16 -10.65 4.93
C LEU A 594 1.78 -11.97 5.42
N HIS A 595 2.24 -12.82 4.50
CA HIS A 595 2.93 -14.07 4.80
C HIS A 595 3.91 -14.51 3.70
N GLY A 596 4.90 -15.33 4.07
CA GLY A 596 5.89 -15.89 3.16
C GLY A 596 5.33 -16.95 2.20
N PRO A 597 6.10 -17.37 1.18
CA PRO A 597 5.83 -18.63 0.50
C PRO A 597 6.12 -19.80 1.43
N GLY A 598 5.52 -20.97 1.17
CA GLY A 598 5.81 -22.19 1.91
C GLY A 598 7.26 -22.64 1.70
N TYR A 599 8.15 -22.31 2.64
CA TYR A 599 9.60 -22.40 2.52
C TYR A 599 10.09 -23.80 2.12
N ASN A 600 9.51 -24.84 2.74
CA ASN A 600 9.84 -26.25 2.44
C ASN A 600 8.93 -26.89 1.37
N GLN A 601 7.91 -26.18 0.88
CA GLN A 601 6.92 -26.72 -0.06
C GLN A 601 7.49 -26.73 -1.50
N PRO A 602 7.07 -27.65 -2.38
CA PRO A 602 7.38 -27.57 -3.81
C PRO A 602 6.76 -26.34 -4.49
N GLY A 603 7.29 -25.98 -5.67
CA GLY A 603 6.87 -24.79 -6.43
C GLY A 603 7.89 -23.66 -6.37
N ILE A 604 7.61 -22.53 -7.04
CA ILE A 604 8.62 -21.48 -7.29
C ILE A 604 9.07 -20.69 -6.04
N GLY A 605 8.31 -20.77 -4.95
CA GLY A 605 8.63 -20.10 -3.67
C GLY A 605 9.44 -20.97 -2.71
N ARG A 606 9.96 -22.12 -3.16
CA ARG A 606 10.72 -23.05 -2.30
C ARG A 606 12.06 -22.44 -1.91
N GLY A 607 12.32 -22.35 -0.61
CA GLY A 607 13.50 -21.70 -0.04
C GLY A 607 13.48 -20.18 -0.07
N GLN A 608 12.35 -19.57 -0.47
CA GLN A 608 12.21 -18.11 -0.59
C GLN A 608 11.53 -17.50 0.64
N TYR A 609 11.68 -16.20 0.80
CA TYR A 609 11.13 -15.38 1.88
C TYR A 609 10.14 -14.35 1.31
N THR A 610 9.21 -13.84 2.10
CA THR A 610 8.76 -12.46 1.92
C THR A 610 9.83 -11.54 2.49
N ASP A 611 10.29 -10.56 1.73
CA ASP A 611 11.54 -9.83 1.97
C ASP A 611 11.40 -8.35 1.60
N ARG A 612 12.22 -7.49 2.23
CA ARG A 612 12.27 -6.03 2.02
C ARG A 612 10.88 -5.39 1.86
N VAL A 613 10.13 -5.29 2.96
CA VAL A 613 8.74 -4.77 2.95
C VAL A 613 8.59 -3.56 3.86
N LEU A 614 8.04 -2.47 3.33
CA LEU A 614 7.72 -1.24 4.04
C LEU A 614 6.19 -1.09 4.13
N LEU A 615 5.64 -1.12 5.35
CA LEU A 615 4.28 -0.70 5.66
C LEU A 615 4.38 0.65 6.37
N SER A 616 4.08 1.75 5.69
CA SER A 616 4.25 3.10 6.26
C SER A 616 3.01 3.98 6.22
N ASP A 617 2.81 4.84 7.21
CA ASP A 617 1.86 5.98 7.10
C ASP A 617 0.38 5.59 6.84
N ASN A 618 -0.01 4.32 6.99
CA ASN A 618 -1.37 3.83 6.72
C ASN A 618 -2.33 4.12 7.89
N VAL A 619 -3.62 3.94 7.63
CA VAL A 619 -4.68 3.80 8.64
C VAL A 619 -5.29 2.40 8.54
N PHE A 620 -5.16 1.61 9.60
CA PHE A 620 -5.74 0.27 9.72
C PHE A 620 -6.95 0.32 10.67
N ARG A 621 -8.16 0.25 10.11
CA ARG A 621 -9.42 0.28 10.86
C ARG A 621 -9.84 -1.13 11.26
N GLY A 622 -9.48 -1.53 12.47
CA GLY A 622 -9.97 -2.75 13.09
C GLY A 622 -11.48 -2.72 13.33
N GLY A 623 -12.10 -3.89 13.42
CA GLY A 623 -13.55 -4.03 13.56
C GLY A 623 -13.93 -5.33 14.27
N VAL A 624 -14.31 -6.33 13.46
CA VAL A 624 -14.70 -7.66 13.95
C VAL A 624 -13.62 -8.73 13.74
N ASP A 625 -12.50 -8.38 13.11
CA ASP A 625 -11.24 -9.11 13.11
C ASP A 625 -10.75 -9.45 14.52
N ASP A 626 -10.00 -10.55 14.61
CA ASP A 626 -9.34 -10.94 15.86
C ASP A 626 -7.94 -10.30 15.95
N TRP A 627 -7.24 -10.18 14.83
CA TRP A 627 -5.97 -9.44 14.68
C TRP A 627 -6.05 -8.52 13.46
N THR A 628 -5.72 -7.23 13.60
CA THR A 628 -5.92 -6.25 12.51
C THR A 628 -4.85 -6.36 11.43
N VAL A 629 -3.56 -6.45 11.81
CA VAL A 629 -2.44 -6.74 10.91
C VAL A 629 -1.68 -7.97 11.42
N ALA A 630 -1.46 -8.94 10.53
CA ALA A 630 -0.82 -10.22 10.88
C ALA A 630 0.31 -10.57 9.89
N ILE A 631 1.53 -10.13 10.22
CA ILE A 631 2.81 -10.40 9.54
C ILE A 631 3.37 -11.72 10.08
N THR A 632 2.78 -12.84 9.67
CA THR A 632 3.05 -14.18 10.23
C THR A 632 2.84 -15.24 9.16
N PRO A 633 3.13 -16.53 9.36
CA PRO A 633 2.56 -17.59 8.51
C PRO A 633 1.02 -17.57 8.46
N GLN A 634 0.42 -18.19 7.45
CA GLN A 634 -1.04 -18.29 7.32
C GLN A 634 -1.68 -19.13 8.42
N ASN A 635 -0.97 -20.13 8.95
CA ASN A 635 -1.41 -21.03 10.01
C ASN A 635 -0.20 -21.56 10.80
N ALA A 636 -0.45 -22.27 11.91
CA ALA A 636 0.62 -22.80 12.77
C ALA A 636 1.35 -24.03 12.19
N GLN A 637 0.98 -24.50 10.99
CA GLN A 637 1.48 -25.71 10.35
C GLN A 637 2.33 -25.43 9.11
N SER A 638 2.56 -24.15 8.77
CA SER A 638 3.28 -23.73 7.56
C SER A 638 4.54 -22.97 7.94
N ASP A 639 5.71 -23.48 7.52
CA ASP A 639 6.98 -22.72 7.56
C ASP A 639 6.95 -21.73 6.39
N GLU A 640 6.62 -20.47 6.67
CA GLU A 640 6.41 -19.38 5.71
C GLU A 640 7.13 -18.13 6.22
N ARG A 641 8.31 -17.85 5.64
CA ARG A 641 9.28 -16.93 6.27
C ARG A 641 9.15 -15.50 5.76
N ILE A 642 9.41 -14.58 6.67
CA ILE A 642 9.32 -13.14 6.48
C ILE A 642 10.61 -12.54 7.06
N ARG A 643 11.23 -11.59 6.34
CA ARG A 643 12.35 -10.82 6.86
C ARG A 643 12.43 -9.39 6.30
N ASN A 644 13.39 -8.61 6.80
CA ASN A 644 13.67 -7.22 6.40
C ASN A 644 12.38 -6.38 6.28
N THR A 645 11.57 -6.37 7.34
CA THR A 645 10.24 -5.74 7.34
C THR A 645 10.22 -4.52 8.25
N ILE A 646 9.71 -3.40 7.74
CA ILE A 646 9.54 -2.15 8.48
C ILE A 646 8.04 -1.84 8.56
N VAL A 647 7.54 -1.65 9.77
CA VAL A 647 6.19 -1.19 10.07
C VAL A 647 6.33 0.15 10.78
N GLU A 648 6.17 1.26 10.06
CA GLU A 648 6.44 2.60 10.59
C GLU A 648 5.34 3.63 10.41
N ARG A 649 5.16 4.53 11.38
CA ARG A 649 4.20 5.66 11.30
C ARG A 649 2.73 5.26 11.03
N ASN A 650 2.33 4.00 11.22
CA ASN A 650 0.95 3.56 10.94
C ASN A 650 0.02 3.86 12.12
N LEU A 651 -1.25 4.11 11.81
CA LEU A 651 -2.32 4.29 12.79
C LEU A 651 -3.22 3.04 12.83
N PHE A 652 -3.29 2.39 13.98
CA PHE A 652 -4.17 1.24 14.22
C PHE A 652 -5.38 1.69 15.03
N LEU A 653 -6.55 1.76 14.38
CA LEU A 653 -7.81 2.09 15.03
C LEU A 653 -8.51 0.84 15.55
N ASP A 654 -9.16 1.02 16.69
CA ASP A 654 -9.74 -0.06 17.47
C ASP A 654 -11.09 -0.55 16.92
N GLY A 655 -11.40 -1.83 17.15
CA GLY A 655 -12.67 -2.44 16.79
C GLY A 655 -13.13 -3.47 17.84
N PRO A 656 -14.45 -3.68 18.04
CA PRO A 656 -15.00 -4.39 19.20
C PRO A 656 -14.47 -5.81 19.45
N ARG A 657 -13.87 -6.49 18.45
CA ARG A 657 -13.25 -7.82 18.62
C ARG A 657 -11.72 -7.84 18.59
N VAL A 658 -11.07 -6.73 18.22
CA VAL A 658 -9.61 -6.68 18.03
C VAL A 658 -8.89 -7.08 19.31
N SER A 659 -8.19 -8.21 19.28
CA SER A 659 -7.37 -8.71 20.38
C SER A 659 -5.94 -8.15 20.31
N LEU A 660 -5.37 -8.09 19.11
CA LEU A 660 -4.05 -7.53 18.79
C LEU A 660 -4.16 -6.63 17.54
N PRO A 661 -3.82 -5.34 17.62
CA PRO A 661 -3.58 -4.49 16.45
C PRO A 661 -2.55 -5.08 15.49
N LEU A 662 -1.40 -5.50 16.01
CA LEU A 662 -0.26 -6.01 15.24
C LEU A 662 0.29 -7.31 15.84
N THR A 663 0.56 -8.29 14.99
CA THR A 663 1.37 -9.47 15.33
C THR A 663 2.40 -9.78 14.24
N VAL A 664 3.65 -10.04 14.66
CA VAL A 664 4.79 -10.31 13.78
C VAL A 664 5.49 -11.64 14.12
N SER A 665 5.94 -12.34 13.08
CA SER A 665 6.83 -13.51 13.13
C SER A 665 7.77 -13.47 11.93
N GLY A 666 9.07 -13.44 12.18
CA GLY A 666 10.12 -13.34 11.17
C GLY A 666 11.45 -12.91 11.77
N GLU A 667 12.44 -12.63 10.93
CA GLU A 667 13.75 -12.11 11.32
C GLU A 667 14.02 -10.73 10.72
N ASP A 668 14.77 -9.84 11.38
CA ASP A 668 15.00 -8.45 10.93
C ASP A 668 13.69 -7.67 10.71
N ILE A 669 13.08 -7.23 11.80
CA ILE A 669 11.82 -6.48 11.78
C ILE A 669 11.93 -5.22 12.64
N THR A 670 11.65 -4.06 12.06
CA THR A 670 11.50 -2.79 12.80
C THR A 670 10.03 -2.42 12.90
N ILE A 671 9.56 -2.15 14.12
CA ILE A 671 8.23 -1.63 14.42
C ILE A 671 8.46 -0.28 15.11
N ARG A 672 8.23 0.84 14.41
CA ARG A 672 8.52 2.17 14.95
C ARG A 672 7.48 3.24 14.68
N ASP A 673 7.38 4.24 15.55
CA ASP A 673 6.56 5.43 15.32
C ASP A 673 5.05 5.13 15.08
N ASN A 674 4.55 3.95 15.43
CA ASN A 674 3.16 3.57 15.20
C ASN A 674 2.27 3.98 16.38
N ILE A 675 1.03 4.36 16.09
CA ILE A 675 0.00 4.68 17.10
C ILE A 675 -1.05 3.58 17.12
N MET A 676 -1.30 3.00 18.29
CA MET A 676 -2.20 1.86 18.49
C MET A 676 -3.29 2.17 19.52
N VAL A 677 -4.54 2.30 19.07
CA VAL A 677 -5.68 2.57 19.95
C VAL A 677 -6.29 1.25 20.45
N ARG A 678 -6.48 1.12 21.77
CA ARG A 678 -7.06 -0.08 22.44
C ARG A 678 -8.31 0.18 23.27
N GLY A 679 -8.72 1.45 23.38
CA GLY A 679 -9.89 1.86 24.16
C GLY A 679 -9.87 1.38 25.61
N GLN A 680 -11.05 1.24 26.21
CA GLN A 680 -11.24 0.93 27.64
C GLN A 680 -10.99 -0.56 28.00
N ARG A 681 -10.17 -1.29 27.24
CA ARG A 681 -9.93 -2.72 27.47
C ARG A 681 -8.95 -2.96 28.61
N GLN A 682 -9.44 -3.59 29.67
CA GLN A 682 -8.60 -4.18 30.71
C GLN A 682 -7.71 -5.27 30.09
N LYS A 683 -6.42 -5.30 30.46
CA LYS A 683 -5.42 -6.30 30.02
C LYS A 683 -5.23 -6.33 28.50
N ALA A 684 -5.17 -5.15 27.89
CA ALA A 684 -4.83 -5.01 26.47
C ALA A 684 -3.40 -5.47 26.17
N THR A 685 -3.14 -5.90 24.93
CA THR A 685 -1.80 -6.20 24.40
C THR A 685 -1.59 -5.45 23.10
N CYS A 686 -0.66 -4.49 23.04
CA CYS A 686 -0.59 -3.56 21.91
C CYS A 686 0.00 -4.23 20.65
N LEU A 687 1.12 -4.93 20.79
CA LEU A 687 1.70 -5.76 19.72
C LEU A 687 2.23 -7.10 20.25
N ALA A 688 2.42 -8.07 19.35
CA ALA A 688 2.99 -9.38 19.70
C ALA A 688 4.11 -9.80 18.72
N VAL A 689 5.28 -10.15 19.26
CA VAL A 689 6.44 -10.69 18.54
C VAL A 689 6.62 -12.17 18.91
N GLY A 690 6.51 -13.05 17.93
CA GLY A 690 6.78 -14.47 18.13
C GLY A 690 6.16 -15.39 17.08
N ARG A 691 6.69 -16.60 17.00
CA ARG A 691 6.22 -17.64 16.06
C ARG A 691 4.76 -18.02 16.27
N ARG A 692 4.09 -18.29 15.14
CA ARG A 692 2.74 -18.85 15.04
C ARG A 692 2.74 -20.37 15.22
N GLY A 693 3.83 -21.07 14.88
CA GLY A 693 3.93 -22.52 15.05
C GLY A 693 5.29 -23.13 14.69
N VAL A 694 5.43 -23.58 13.43
CA VAL A 694 6.56 -24.41 12.94
C VAL A 694 7.65 -23.65 12.21
N GLU A 695 7.48 -22.35 11.98
CA GLU A 695 8.52 -21.49 11.43
C GLU A 695 9.66 -21.25 12.45
N PRO A 696 10.84 -20.74 12.03
CA PRO A 696 11.88 -20.30 12.96
C PRO A 696 11.36 -19.28 13.97
N ALA A 697 11.91 -19.30 15.19
CA ALA A 697 11.55 -18.29 16.19
C ALA A 697 12.05 -16.90 15.76
N SER A 698 11.33 -15.85 16.17
CA SER A 698 11.59 -14.48 15.73
C SER A 698 12.93 -13.96 16.25
N ALA A 699 13.67 -13.24 15.40
CA ALA A 699 15.02 -12.77 15.69
C ALA A 699 15.27 -11.34 15.19
N ARG A 700 16.14 -10.56 15.86
CA ARG A 700 16.56 -9.21 15.43
C ARG A 700 15.36 -8.26 15.23
N VAL A 701 14.50 -8.18 16.25
CA VAL A 701 13.25 -7.39 16.21
C VAL A 701 13.36 -6.14 17.09
N THR A 702 13.24 -4.97 16.48
CA THR A 702 13.31 -3.67 17.16
C THR A 702 11.94 -3.05 17.28
N VAL A 703 11.55 -2.67 18.49
CA VAL A 703 10.29 -1.99 18.82
C VAL A 703 10.63 -0.66 19.48
N THR A 704 10.66 0.42 18.71
CA THR A 704 11.04 1.77 19.22
C THR A 704 9.98 2.83 18.95
N HIS A 705 9.80 3.82 19.82
CA HIS A 705 8.92 4.97 19.57
C HIS A 705 7.45 4.64 19.19
N ASN A 706 6.85 3.53 19.66
CA ASN A 706 5.42 3.27 19.42
C ASN A 706 4.57 3.83 20.57
N THR A 707 3.40 4.41 20.26
CA THR A 707 2.43 4.86 21.27
C THR A 707 1.21 3.93 21.31
N CYS A 708 0.89 3.40 22.48
CA CYS A 708 -0.33 2.62 22.71
C CYS A 708 -1.31 3.38 23.61
N SER A 709 -2.39 3.89 23.01
CA SER A 709 -3.50 4.53 23.75
C SER A 709 -4.42 3.45 24.30
N ALA A 710 -4.27 3.13 25.58
CA ALA A 710 -4.92 2.01 26.24
C ALA A 710 -5.42 2.39 27.66
N PRO A 711 -6.48 3.21 27.78
CA PRO A 711 -7.03 3.65 29.07
C PRO A 711 -7.69 2.56 29.93
N GLY A 712 -7.61 1.29 29.55
CA GLY A 712 -7.89 0.16 30.45
C GLY A 712 -6.64 -0.27 31.23
N ALA A 713 -6.82 -0.74 32.46
CA ALA A 713 -5.71 -1.12 33.32
C ALA A 713 -5.00 -2.41 32.88
N ASP A 714 -3.77 -2.60 33.36
CA ASP A 714 -2.90 -3.77 33.19
C ASP A 714 -2.44 -4.01 31.74
N THR A 715 -2.15 -2.94 31.00
CA THR A 715 -1.75 -3.02 29.58
C THR A 715 -0.36 -3.64 29.39
N THR A 716 -0.23 -4.55 28.43
CA THR A 716 1.04 -5.09 27.95
C THR A 716 1.39 -4.39 26.64
N LEU A 717 2.51 -3.67 26.57
CA LEU A 717 2.93 -3.06 25.30
C LEU A 717 3.31 -4.16 24.28
N VAL A 718 4.25 -5.04 24.64
CA VAL A 718 4.74 -6.12 23.79
C VAL A 718 4.53 -7.50 24.42
N GLN A 719 3.84 -8.40 23.72
CA GLN A 719 3.84 -9.83 24.05
C GLN A 719 4.96 -10.56 23.29
N LEU A 720 5.80 -11.30 24.01
CA LEU A 720 6.94 -12.04 23.47
C LEU A 720 6.76 -13.56 23.63
N ASP A 721 7.04 -14.34 22.57
CA ASP A 721 7.25 -15.79 22.71
C ASP A 721 8.54 -16.10 23.48
N GLY A 722 8.57 -17.22 24.21
CA GLY A 722 9.73 -17.65 25.00
C GLY A 722 10.89 -18.21 24.18
N ALA A 723 10.79 -18.22 22.85
CA ALA A 723 11.87 -18.57 21.94
C ALA A 723 12.33 -17.39 21.06
N ALA A 724 11.71 -16.20 21.19
CA ALA A 724 12.20 -15.00 20.50
C ALA A 724 13.55 -14.58 21.10
N SER A 725 14.45 -14.09 20.24
CA SER A 725 15.82 -13.71 20.61
C SER A 725 16.23 -12.42 19.93
N ASP A 726 17.13 -11.66 20.53
CA ASP A 726 17.61 -10.38 19.96
C ASP A 726 16.43 -9.44 19.65
N VAL A 727 15.69 -9.12 20.72
CA VAL A 727 14.55 -8.20 20.69
C VAL A 727 14.91 -6.96 21.49
N THR A 728 14.77 -5.78 20.90
CA THR A 728 15.02 -4.50 21.58
C THR A 728 13.72 -3.71 21.71
N VAL A 729 13.46 -3.13 22.89
CA VAL A 729 12.22 -2.39 23.19
C VAL A 729 12.57 -1.07 23.87
N PHE A 730 12.54 0.04 23.13
CA PHE A 730 13.00 1.37 23.60
C PHE A 730 12.01 2.50 23.30
N ASN A 731 12.03 3.57 24.09
CA ASN A 731 11.34 4.82 23.78
C ASN A 731 9.83 4.66 23.47
N ASN A 732 9.15 3.61 23.92
CA ASN A 732 7.72 3.40 23.63
C ASN A 732 6.84 3.97 24.74
N LEU A 733 5.68 4.52 24.35
CA LEU A 733 4.72 5.14 25.26
C LEU A 733 3.45 4.30 25.39
N VAL A 734 2.93 4.15 26.62
CA VAL A 734 1.57 3.66 26.89
C VAL A 734 0.79 4.78 27.58
N THR A 735 -0.34 5.18 27.01
CA THR A 735 -1.16 6.30 27.53
C THR A 735 -2.54 5.86 27.99
N GLY A 736 -3.13 6.64 28.91
CA GLY A 736 -4.36 6.32 29.62
C GLY A 736 -4.21 5.36 30.81
N THR A 737 -3.02 4.80 31.07
CA THR A 737 -2.81 3.92 32.22
C THR A 737 -1.37 3.91 32.73
N GLU A 738 -1.25 3.87 34.06
CA GLU A 738 0.01 3.66 34.79
C GLU A 738 0.25 2.18 35.14
N THR A 739 -0.74 1.28 34.97
CA THR A 739 -0.58 -0.15 35.31
C THR A 739 -0.41 -1.03 34.08
N GLY A 740 0.62 -1.88 34.12
CA GLY A 740 0.97 -2.69 32.96
C GLY A 740 2.36 -3.30 33.03
N ARG A 741 2.92 -3.56 31.86
CA ARG A 741 4.31 -4.00 31.64
C ARG A 741 4.75 -3.69 30.21
N VAL A 742 6.01 -3.34 30.04
CA VAL A 742 6.63 -3.13 28.72
C VAL A 742 6.58 -4.44 27.92
N ALA A 743 7.18 -5.50 28.44
CA ALA A 743 7.21 -6.80 27.78
C ALA A 743 6.58 -7.93 28.63
N SER A 744 5.99 -8.94 27.98
CA SER A 744 5.45 -10.12 28.69
C SER A 744 6.52 -11.12 29.14
N ARG A 745 7.77 -10.90 28.74
CA ARG A 745 9.01 -11.61 29.08
C ARG A 745 10.16 -10.61 28.95
N THR A 746 11.29 -10.85 29.59
CA THR A 746 12.49 -10.02 29.38
C THR A 746 12.92 -10.04 27.90
N PRO A 747 13.04 -8.88 27.23
CA PRO A 747 13.64 -8.78 25.90
C PRO A 747 15.17 -8.89 25.99
N SER A 748 15.88 -8.70 24.89
CA SER A 748 17.36 -8.68 24.87
C SER A 748 17.95 -7.34 25.31
N ALA A 749 17.24 -6.23 25.06
CA ALA A 749 17.49 -4.93 25.69
C ALA A 749 16.16 -4.14 25.85
N GLU A 750 16.07 -3.34 26.92
CA GLU A 750 14.90 -2.52 27.26
C GLU A 750 15.34 -1.20 27.91
N GLY A 751 14.71 -0.08 27.56
CA GLY A 751 14.98 1.22 28.18
C GLY A 751 13.94 2.29 27.79
N GLN A 752 13.80 3.33 28.61
CA GLN A 752 13.04 4.55 28.29
C GLN A 752 11.60 4.32 27.77
N ASN A 753 10.95 3.23 28.19
CA ASN A 753 9.54 2.97 27.90
C ASN A 753 8.67 3.50 29.06
N LEU A 754 7.63 4.26 28.75
CA LEU A 754 6.85 5.02 29.74
C LEU A 754 5.38 4.59 29.78
N PHE A 755 4.79 4.66 30.97
CA PHE A 755 3.35 4.47 31.22
C PHE A 755 2.79 5.75 31.85
N VAL A 756 1.72 6.32 31.28
CA VAL A 756 1.15 7.62 31.65
C VAL A 756 -0.37 7.50 31.73
N ALA A 757 -1.00 7.97 32.83
CA ALA A 757 -2.47 7.97 32.95
C ALA A 757 -3.17 9.05 32.09
N GLY A 758 -2.43 10.10 31.68
CA GLY A 758 -2.87 11.14 30.76
C GLY A 758 -2.76 10.76 29.26
N ASP A 759 -2.75 11.78 28.40
CA ASP A 759 -2.39 11.74 26.97
C ASP A 759 -3.08 10.63 26.14
N THR A 760 -4.37 10.40 26.40
CA THR A 760 -5.16 9.43 25.63
C THR A 760 -5.46 9.92 24.23
N VAL A 761 -4.95 9.21 23.23
CA VAL A 761 -5.41 9.36 21.84
C VAL A 761 -6.85 8.83 21.78
N THR A 762 -7.83 9.73 21.64
CA THR A 762 -9.25 9.36 21.55
C THR A 762 -9.61 8.83 20.16
N PRO A 763 -10.64 7.97 20.02
CA PRO A 763 -11.05 7.47 18.72
C PRO A 763 -11.42 8.59 17.73
N GLU A 764 -12.05 9.66 18.18
CA GLU A 764 -12.41 10.83 17.36
C GLU A 764 -11.17 11.58 16.86
N ALA A 765 -10.19 11.85 17.74
CA ALA A 765 -8.93 12.49 17.37
C ALA A 765 -7.99 11.58 16.54
N ALA A 766 -8.35 10.30 16.39
CA ALA A 766 -7.67 9.32 15.56
C ALA A 766 -8.42 9.01 14.24
N LEU A 767 -9.59 9.63 13.97
CA LEU A 767 -10.23 9.50 12.66
C LEU A 767 -9.47 10.27 11.56
N ASP A 768 -8.76 11.33 11.96
CA ASP A 768 -7.81 12.10 11.15
C ASP A 768 -6.39 11.88 11.73
N ARG A 769 -5.42 11.59 10.86
CA ARG A 769 -4.01 11.40 11.28
C ARG A 769 -3.40 12.70 11.82
N ALA A 770 -3.87 13.86 11.36
CA ALA A 770 -3.30 15.15 11.70
C ALA A 770 -3.75 15.70 13.07
N THR A 771 -4.76 15.08 13.72
CA THR A 771 -5.30 15.54 15.02
C THR A 771 -4.75 14.78 16.23
N VAL A 772 -3.73 13.93 16.05
CA VAL A 772 -3.05 13.27 17.17
C VAL A 772 -1.81 14.07 17.55
N THR A 773 -1.77 14.56 18.80
CA THR A 773 -0.66 15.37 19.34
C THR A 773 -0.24 14.86 20.72
N LEU A 774 1.04 15.05 21.08
CA LEU A 774 1.48 14.98 22.48
C LEU A 774 1.15 16.30 23.20
N SER A 775 1.04 16.30 24.53
CA SER A 775 0.79 17.52 25.31
C SER A 775 2.06 18.05 26.00
N GLN A 776 2.16 19.38 26.15
CA GLN A 776 3.33 20.03 26.78
C GLN A 776 3.62 19.55 28.22
N ALA A 777 2.59 19.08 28.91
CA ALA A 777 2.70 18.59 30.28
C ALA A 777 2.89 17.06 30.35
N SER A 778 3.10 16.39 29.22
CA SER A 778 3.30 14.94 29.18
C SER A 778 4.69 14.59 29.72
N PRO A 779 4.82 13.64 30.67
CA PRO A 779 6.12 13.14 31.12
C PRO A 779 6.90 12.35 30.05
N ALA A 780 6.38 12.28 28.82
CA ALA A 780 7.03 11.69 27.65
C ALA A 780 7.92 12.68 26.89
N VAL A 781 7.78 13.99 27.13
CA VAL A 781 8.61 15.03 26.49
C VAL A 781 10.04 14.96 27.04
N ASP A 782 11.06 15.08 26.17
CA ASP A 782 12.50 15.04 26.52
C ASP A 782 12.92 13.78 27.32
N ALA A 783 12.21 12.65 27.16
CA ALA A 783 12.37 11.47 28.02
C ALA A 783 12.96 10.21 27.34
N GLY A 784 13.27 10.29 26.04
CA GLY A 784 13.72 9.16 25.22
C GLY A 784 15.23 9.00 25.12
N ALA A 785 15.69 7.76 24.93
CA ALA A 785 17.09 7.44 24.68
C ALA A 785 17.49 7.87 23.25
N ALA A 786 18.33 8.89 23.13
CA ALA A 786 18.79 9.41 21.84
C ALA A 786 19.51 8.34 20.98
N GLU A 787 20.20 7.39 21.61
CA GLU A 787 20.88 6.27 20.92
C GLU A 787 19.92 5.22 20.34
N ALA A 788 18.63 5.26 20.69
CA ALA A 788 17.57 4.37 20.20
C ALA A 788 16.54 5.08 19.29
N ALA A 789 16.84 6.33 18.92
CA ALA A 789 15.94 7.22 18.19
C ALA A 789 15.69 6.80 16.73
N SER A 790 14.46 7.00 16.26
CA SER A 790 14.19 7.17 14.83
C SER A 790 14.54 8.62 14.43
N ALA A 791 14.96 8.89 13.19
CA ALA A 791 15.12 10.30 12.77
C ALA A 791 13.77 10.98 12.51
N TRP A 792 12.68 10.21 12.41
CA TRP A 792 11.36 10.66 11.98
C TRP A 792 10.29 10.25 12.99
N ASP A 793 9.36 11.15 13.31
CA ASP A 793 8.16 10.84 14.09
C ASP A 793 7.00 10.34 13.21
N TYR A 794 5.85 10.03 13.83
CA TYR A 794 4.60 9.61 13.18
C TYR A 794 4.04 10.61 12.16
N ALA A 795 4.25 11.91 12.37
CA ALA A 795 3.88 12.96 11.43
C ALA A 795 4.92 13.12 10.30
N GLY A 796 6.08 12.48 10.40
CA GLY A 796 7.19 12.59 9.48
C GLY A 796 8.04 13.85 9.67
N ARG A 797 8.02 14.44 10.87
CA ARG A 797 8.90 15.54 11.32
C ARG A 797 10.24 14.96 11.83
N LEU A 798 11.30 15.76 11.84
CA LEU A 798 12.60 15.33 12.38
C LEU A 798 12.59 15.31 13.91
N ARG A 799 13.14 14.24 14.51
CA ARG A 799 13.35 14.10 15.97
C ARG A 799 14.60 14.83 16.51
N SER A 800 15.17 15.76 15.74
CA SER A 800 16.32 16.58 16.15
C SER A 800 15.98 18.05 16.42
N ALA A 801 14.71 18.44 16.28
CA ALA A 801 14.24 19.77 16.66
C ALA A 801 13.71 19.76 18.10
N ASP A 802 14.33 20.57 18.96
CA ASP A 802 13.95 20.92 20.34
C ASP A 802 12.67 21.80 20.35
N GLY A 803 11.57 21.23 19.85
CA GLY A 803 10.34 21.94 19.55
C GLY A 803 9.67 22.61 20.75
N ASP A 804 9.93 22.13 21.97
CA ASP A 804 9.41 22.68 23.22
C ASP A 804 10.16 23.93 23.72
N GLY A 805 11.42 24.11 23.28
CA GLY A 805 12.35 25.14 23.75
C GLY A 805 13.18 24.78 24.98
N SER A 806 13.47 23.49 25.22
CA SER A 806 14.37 23.03 26.28
C SER A 806 15.85 23.37 26.03
N SER A 807 16.76 22.76 26.78
CA SER A 807 18.21 22.81 26.54
C SER A 807 18.83 21.43 26.27
N SER A 808 17.98 20.45 25.97
CA SER A 808 18.29 19.03 25.85
C SER A 808 17.69 18.49 24.55
N ALA A 809 18.53 18.17 23.57
CA ALA A 809 18.08 17.53 22.33
C ALA A 809 17.85 16.01 22.54
N GLU A 810 17.05 15.66 23.55
CA GLU A 810 16.62 14.28 23.85
C GLU A 810 15.21 14.06 23.23
N PRO A 811 14.97 12.97 22.48
CA PRO A 811 13.74 12.80 21.70
C PRO A 811 12.55 12.35 22.57
N ASP A 812 11.32 12.62 22.13
CA ASP A 812 10.13 12.24 22.89
C ASP A 812 9.84 10.73 22.91
N VAL A 813 9.38 10.24 24.06
CA VAL A 813 8.93 8.85 24.24
C VAL A 813 7.61 8.63 23.53
N GLY A 814 7.59 7.64 22.65
CA GLY A 814 6.45 7.29 21.80
C GLY A 814 6.56 7.87 20.40
N ALA A 815 5.42 7.87 19.70
CA ALA A 815 5.35 8.04 18.26
C ALA A 815 5.38 9.49 17.76
N LEU A 816 5.28 10.48 18.64
CA LEU A 816 5.16 11.89 18.28
C LEU A 816 6.19 12.70 19.06
N GLU A 817 6.81 13.67 18.41
CA GLU A 817 7.42 14.82 19.09
C GLU A 817 6.34 15.84 19.49
N TYR A 818 6.53 16.52 20.61
CA TYR A 818 5.72 17.65 21.03
C TYR A 818 6.08 18.91 20.22
N GLN A 819 5.07 19.74 19.93
CA GLN A 819 5.24 21.07 19.35
C GLN A 819 4.20 22.05 19.94
N PRO A 820 4.58 23.31 20.26
CA PRO A 820 3.76 24.32 20.95
C PRO A 820 2.77 25.11 20.06
#